data_AF-A0A024G5D7-F1
#
_entry.id   AF-A0A024G5D7-F1
#
_cell.length_a   1.000
_cell.length_b   1.000
_cell.length_c   1.000
_cell.angle_alpha   90.00
_cell.angle_beta   90.00
_cell.angle_gamma   90.00
#
_symmetry.space_group_name_H-M   'P 1'
#
loop_
_entity.id
_entity.type
_entity.pdbx_description
1 polymer ?
#
loop_
_entity_poly.entity_id
_entity_poly.type
_entity_poly.pdbx_seq_one_letter_code
_entity_poly.pdbx_strand_id
1 'polypeptide(L)'
;MKQLQVDYPDKSTEKKLCAPSLHAQCVFSYTESQRIRSQIEKSEKMLLLIEKIILIDSHLHQIDALLAEGELVKASNLSKNAEAMLTMLRDLENNEENVDKASTLNILTVMEIQWLKKKSRVETHIYRFFAELVHWEDNAVRISSTVTKPEDNVTVKSLQENKVSCTELWSAAEVMGIEIELLESCAEHIVENIISPFLQSSKTKKLRIKSDQDCSIVRLHEAKNTTLETESSVAKSSEQSFFHRKILQIAEVLKEFSHRLFTEKAMLRSKWMALLWKGQGNLEKKLLDYFVNQLPEDNSVLATIASQFRESVSEFVDILSTGDLQPSIPDHLLKFAEHIHNFHAKRRVHSILSLGRDYIRRNYCDSIKVTGASERCSLFNTDYVGSCGKGKDLDRGNPSSVSGISIQESGDDFAPMYFQMPDYRISTCVHDMVELAHQTLMEASKIDERSAEILLGAVRDLFFLFQMMVPALYADSIINDGRVCMLYHNDCMYITYHMLSIGFHYAKRFPRSIQAKVAMIDLVPIFRQSAEKSLSKFTLSVQREFLTKVQALPWPSAVSPLVQYEDFVKMVNFKISKISLPWKEGLPCGLYQRTLGLMVEPMLAAFLDRIVNEEVVKQYIFERLQYSYILKVISVSRSPQLHHIISQLLECVNAYDSTAQAEKFLPTIVQLQDVALILEPIASIQDMVKDGKISTLNKKRITILVRALVPCGSSQNDLLNQLEDSTAYGTVTE
;
A
#
# COMPACT_ATOMS: atom_id res chain seq x y z
N MET A 1 -69.17 49.98 -25.45
CA MET A 1 -69.97 51.16 -25.83
C MET A 1 -71.32 51.08 -25.15
N LYS A 2 -71.71 52.19 -24.50
CA LYS A 2 -73.04 52.68 -24.05
C LYS A 2 -74.25 51.71 -24.12
N GLN A 3 -74.98 51.63 -22.99
CA GLN A 3 -76.37 52.11 -22.77
C GLN A 3 -77.28 52.18 -24.03
N LEU A 4 -78.57 51.86 -24.04
CA LEU A 4 -79.62 51.65 -23.03
C LEU A 4 -80.90 51.30 -23.81
N GLN A 5 -81.87 50.70 -23.12
CA GLN A 5 -83.32 50.68 -23.41
C GLN A 5 -83.76 49.89 -24.65
N VAL A 6 -84.88 49.15 -24.60
CA VAL A 6 -86.22 49.70 -24.39
C VAL A 6 -87.12 48.79 -23.55
N ASP A 7 -87.88 49.44 -22.69
CA ASP A 7 -88.92 48.93 -21.80
C ASP A 7 -90.13 48.30 -22.52
N TYR A 8 -90.61 47.22 -21.89
CA TYR A 8 -91.96 46.65 -21.77
C TYR A 8 -93.10 47.04 -22.73
N PRO A 9 -94.01 46.08 -22.95
CA PRO A 9 -95.28 46.23 -22.26
C PRO A 9 -95.75 44.99 -21.48
N ASP A 10 -96.66 45.31 -20.57
CA ASP A 10 -97.18 44.56 -19.44
C ASP A 10 -98.41 43.70 -19.83
N LYS A 11 -98.61 42.64 -19.04
CA LYS A 11 -99.85 41.90 -18.76
C LYS A 11 -100.51 40.97 -19.79
N SER A 12 -100.63 39.72 -19.30
CA SER A 12 -101.71 38.74 -19.49
C SER A 12 -101.85 38.08 -20.85
N THR A 13 -101.04 37.04 -21.06
CA THR A 13 -101.51 35.80 -21.71
C THR A 13 -101.18 34.60 -20.83
N GLU A 14 -102.10 33.65 -20.87
CA GLU A 14 -102.26 32.51 -19.99
C GLU A 14 -101.10 31.51 -20.04
N LYS A 15 -100.63 31.09 -18.85
CA LYS A 15 -100.53 29.67 -18.46
C LYS A 15 -100.41 29.59 -16.94
N LYS A 16 -101.58 29.58 -16.28
CA LYS A 16 -101.74 28.98 -14.95
C LYS A 16 -101.53 27.46 -15.08
N LEU A 17 -100.48 26.94 -14.47
CA LEU A 17 -100.29 25.57 -13.92
C LEU A 17 -98.88 25.64 -13.29
N CYS A 18 -98.60 25.23 -12.05
CA CYS A 18 -99.23 24.19 -11.25
C CYS A 18 -98.83 24.42 -9.78
N ALA A 19 -99.75 24.21 -8.83
CA ALA A 19 -99.33 23.82 -7.47
C ALA A 19 -98.39 22.61 -7.61
N PRO A 20 -97.31 22.49 -6.79
CA PRO A 20 -96.39 21.38 -6.92
C PRO A 20 -97.21 20.09 -6.87
N SER A 21 -97.07 19.25 -7.90
CA SER A 21 -97.83 18.01 -7.99
C SER A 21 -97.58 17.15 -6.75
N LEU A 22 -98.53 16.28 -6.40
CA LEU A 22 -98.37 15.31 -5.30
C LEU A 22 -97.06 14.50 -5.46
N HIS A 23 -96.60 14.33 -6.71
CA HIS A 23 -95.29 13.78 -7.07
C HIS A 23 -94.11 14.67 -6.66
N ALA A 24 -94.16 15.99 -6.84
CA ALA A 24 -93.10 16.91 -6.40
C ALA A 24 -92.97 16.96 -4.86
N GLN A 25 -94.07 16.90 -4.11
CA GLN A 25 -94.03 16.78 -2.65
C GLN A 25 -93.50 15.43 -2.17
N CYS A 26 -93.86 14.33 -2.86
CA CYS A 26 -93.34 13.00 -2.57
C CYS A 26 -91.84 12.87 -2.87
N VAL A 27 -91.37 13.43 -4.00
CA VAL A 27 -89.95 13.51 -4.34
C VAL A 27 -89.19 14.37 -3.33
N PHE A 28 -89.75 15.50 -2.88
CA PHE A 28 -89.14 16.33 -1.84
C PHE A 28 -89.03 15.61 -0.49
N SER A 29 -90.10 14.93 -0.05
CA SER A 29 -90.07 14.12 1.18
C SER A 29 -89.11 12.93 1.09
N TYR A 30 -89.00 12.30 -0.09
CA TYR A 30 -88.04 11.22 -0.35
C TYR A 30 -86.60 11.74 -0.35
N THR A 31 -86.31 12.87 -1.00
CA THR A 31 -84.96 13.46 -0.98
C THR A 31 -84.58 13.97 0.41
N GLU A 32 -85.53 14.48 1.18
CA GLU A 32 -85.34 14.88 2.58
C GLU A 32 -85.09 13.66 3.49
N SER A 33 -85.83 12.56 3.30
CA SER A 33 -85.59 11.30 4.01
C SER A 33 -84.23 10.68 3.65
N GLN A 34 -83.84 10.71 2.37
CA GLN A 34 -82.52 10.27 1.92
C GLN A 34 -81.40 11.15 2.48
N ARG A 35 -81.63 12.46 2.60
CA ARG A 35 -80.70 13.39 3.26
C ARG A 35 -80.55 13.07 4.74
N ILE A 36 -81.64 12.80 5.46
CA ILE A 36 -81.61 12.41 6.88
C ILE A 36 -80.92 11.05 7.06
N ARG A 37 -81.20 10.05 6.21
CA ARG A 37 -80.50 8.75 6.24
C ARG A 37 -79.00 8.91 6.02
N SER A 38 -78.60 9.68 5.02
CA SER A 38 -77.18 9.99 4.78
C SER A 38 -76.55 10.73 5.97
N GLN A 39 -77.29 11.60 6.65
CA GLN A 39 -76.82 12.29 7.85
C GLN A 39 -76.69 11.35 9.07
N ILE A 40 -77.61 10.40 9.22
CA ILE A 40 -77.55 9.36 10.26
C ILE A 40 -76.34 8.45 10.02
N GLU A 41 -76.14 7.93 8.81
CA GLU A 41 -74.98 7.10 8.45
C GLU A 41 -73.66 7.84 8.69
N LYS A 42 -73.59 9.14 8.37
CA LYS A 42 -72.42 9.99 8.70
C LYS A 42 -72.21 10.14 10.21
N SER A 43 -73.28 10.32 10.98
CA SER A 43 -73.19 10.44 12.44
C SER A 43 -72.77 9.14 13.12
N GLU A 44 -73.20 7.99 12.59
CA GLU A 44 -72.83 6.66 13.09
C GLU A 44 -71.34 6.36 12.84
N LYS A 45 -70.83 6.68 11.65
CA LYS A 45 -69.39 6.63 11.34
C LYS A 45 -68.56 7.54 12.26
N MET A 46 -69.04 8.76 12.53
CA MET A 46 -68.36 9.71 13.42
C MET A 46 -68.32 9.22 14.87
N LEU A 47 -69.40 8.59 15.35
CA LEU A 47 -69.43 7.99 16.69
C LEU A 47 -68.44 6.84 16.83
N LEU A 48 -68.36 5.95 15.83
CA LEU A 48 -67.37 4.86 15.82
C LEU A 48 -65.92 5.37 15.81
N LEU A 49 -65.66 6.50 15.13
CA LEU A 49 -64.34 7.14 15.13
C LEU A 49 -64.00 7.69 16.52
N ILE A 50 -64.94 8.38 17.17
CA ILE A 50 -64.77 8.94 18.52
C ILE A 50 -64.55 7.82 19.54
N GLU A 51 -65.30 6.72 19.44
CA GLU A 51 -65.14 5.55 20.33
C GLU A 51 -63.74 4.94 20.22
N LYS A 52 -63.21 4.79 19.00
CA LYS A 52 -61.84 4.31 18.77
C LYS A 52 -60.79 5.29 19.30
N ILE A 53 -61.00 6.59 19.16
CA ILE A 53 -60.11 7.63 19.70
C ILE A 53 -60.06 7.58 21.22
N ILE A 54 -61.23 7.45 21.88
CA ILE A 54 -61.32 7.31 23.35
C ILE A 54 -60.61 6.03 23.81
N LEU A 55 -60.75 4.94 23.06
CA LEU A 55 -60.08 3.68 23.39
C LEU A 55 -58.55 3.79 23.30
N ILE A 56 -58.03 4.46 22.25
CA ILE A 56 -56.59 4.71 22.12
C ILE A 56 -56.09 5.59 23.27
N ASP A 57 -56.80 6.68 23.61
CA ASP A 57 -56.43 7.56 24.72
C ASP A 57 -56.41 6.82 26.07
N SER A 58 -57.41 5.96 26.30
CA SER A 58 -57.46 5.08 27.48
C SER A 58 -56.26 4.13 27.55
N HIS A 59 -55.90 3.49 26.44
CA HIS A 59 -54.71 2.63 26.39
C HIS A 59 -53.42 3.43 26.64
N LEU A 60 -53.29 4.63 26.07
CA LEU A 60 -52.12 5.49 26.27
C LEU A 60 -52.00 5.99 27.72
N HIS A 61 -53.12 6.21 28.41
CA HIS A 61 -53.14 6.61 29.82
C HIS A 61 -52.70 5.46 30.75
N GLN A 62 -53.17 4.24 30.48
CA GLN A 62 -52.86 3.06 31.28
C GLN A 62 -51.38 2.64 31.22
N ILE A 63 -50.66 2.97 30.15
CA ILE A 63 -49.23 2.64 29.99
C ILE A 63 -48.39 3.17 31.16
N ASP A 64 -48.63 4.40 31.63
CA ASP A 64 -47.82 4.98 32.71
C ASP A 64 -48.02 4.27 34.05
N ALA A 65 -49.26 3.87 34.35
CA ALA A 65 -49.60 3.13 35.56
C ALA A 65 -48.95 1.73 35.52
N LEU A 66 -49.05 1.04 34.39
CA LEU A 66 -48.44 -0.28 34.21
C LEU A 66 -46.90 -0.25 34.26
N LEU A 67 -46.27 0.82 33.74
CA LEU A 67 -44.82 1.01 33.87
C LEU A 67 -44.40 1.27 35.32
N ALA A 68 -45.22 1.96 36.12
CA ALA A 68 -44.98 2.16 37.55
C ALA A 68 -45.17 0.85 38.35
N GLU A 69 -46.13 0.02 37.95
CA GLU A 69 -46.36 -1.30 38.54
C GLU A 69 -45.32 -2.35 38.09
N GLY A 70 -44.51 -2.06 37.07
CA GLY A 70 -43.47 -2.94 36.54
C GLY A 70 -43.98 -4.00 35.56
N GLU A 71 -45.23 -3.89 35.10
CA GLU A 71 -45.85 -4.82 34.15
C GLU A 71 -45.44 -4.50 32.69
N LEU A 72 -44.16 -4.72 32.37
CA LEU A 72 -43.56 -4.34 31.07
C LEU A 72 -44.26 -4.96 29.86
N VAL A 73 -44.69 -6.23 29.96
CA VAL A 73 -45.31 -6.95 28.84
C VAL A 73 -46.69 -6.37 28.50
N LYS A 74 -47.49 -6.05 29.52
CA LYS A 74 -48.81 -5.46 29.34
C LYS A 74 -48.70 -4.02 28.81
N ALA A 75 -47.77 -3.23 29.34
CA ALA A 75 -47.47 -1.89 28.82
C ALA A 75 -47.04 -1.92 27.34
N SER A 76 -46.20 -2.89 26.96
CA SER A 76 -45.75 -3.10 25.58
C SER A 76 -46.89 -3.50 24.65
N ASN A 77 -47.77 -4.42 25.08
CA ASN A 77 -48.95 -4.83 24.31
C ASN A 77 -49.94 -3.67 24.12
N LEU A 78 -50.19 -2.85 25.14
CA LEU A 78 -51.05 -1.68 25.01
C LEU A 78 -50.47 -0.65 24.04
N SER A 79 -49.15 -0.43 24.07
CA SER A 79 -48.46 0.44 23.12
C SER A 79 -48.57 -0.08 21.67
N LYS A 80 -48.44 -1.40 21.48
CA LYS A 80 -48.57 -2.05 20.16
C LYS A 80 -50.01 -2.06 19.64
N ASN A 81 -50.98 -2.28 20.52
CA ASN A 81 -52.40 -2.21 20.17
C ASN A 81 -52.80 -0.78 19.78
N ALA A 82 -52.28 0.23 20.48
CA ALA A 82 -52.47 1.63 20.10
C ALA A 82 -51.85 1.95 18.72
N GLU A 83 -50.66 1.42 18.41
CA GLU A 83 -50.04 1.53 17.09
C GLU A 83 -50.95 0.93 16.00
N ALA A 84 -51.41 -0.31 16.17
CA ALA A 84 -52.27 -0.99 15.21
C ALA A 84 -53.61 -0.27 14.97
N MET A 85 -54.18 0.33 16.02
CA MET A 85 -55.41 1.11 15.90
C MET A 85 -55.18 2.45 15.19
N LEU A 86 -54.07 3.14 15.45
CA LEU A 86 -53.69 4.36 14.73
C LEU A 86 -53.41 4.09 13.25
N THR A 87 -52.75 2.98 12.91
CA THR A 87 -52.54 2.59 11.50
C THR A 87 -53.85 2.28 10.79
N MET A 88 -54.78 1.58 11.44
CA MET A 88 -56.10 1.30 10.87
C MET A 88 -56.92 2.58 10.62
N LEU A 89 -56.87 3.56 11.53
CA LEU A 89 -57.57 4.84 11.35
C LEU A 89 -56.98 5.66 10.21
N ARG A 90 -55.66 5.67 10.08
CA ARG A 90 -54.95 6.32 8.97
C ARG A 90 -55.31 5.69 7.61
N ASP A 91 -55.38 4.37 7.53
CA ASP A 91 -55.73 3.67 6.28
C ASP A 91 -57.19 3.93 5.87
N LEU A 92 -58.09 4.06 6.84
CA LEU A 92 -59.49 4.42 6.58
C LEU A 92 -59.63 5.87 6.07
N GLU A 93 -58.85 6.81 6.61
CA GLU A 93 -58.86 8.22 6.16
C GLU A 93 -58.25 8.41 4.77
N ASN A 94 -57.22 7.64 4.41
CA ASN A 94 -56.60 7.69 3.09
C ASN A 94 -57.54 7.21 1.96
N ASN A 95 -58.53 6.37 2.29
CA ASN A 95 -59.46 5.78 1.33
C ASN A 95 -60.74 6.61 1.10
N GLU A 96 -61.08 7.59 1.95
CA GLU A 96 -62.28 8.42 1.79
C GLU A 96 -61.95 9.81 1.17
N GLU A 97 -62.67 10.25 0.12
CA GLU A 97 -62.60 11.62 -0.43
C GLU A 97 -63.47 12.60 0.37
N ASN A 98 -63.12 12.87 1.63
CA ASN A 98 -63.86 13.82 2.49
C ASN A 98 -63.32 15.26 2.47
N VAL A 99 -64.21 16.22 2.75
CA VAL A 99 -63.96 17.68 2.75
C VAL A 99 -63.26 18.16 4.05
N ASP A 100 -63.31 17.38 5.13
CA ASP A 100 -62.71 17.71 6.45
C ASP A 100 -61.40 16.95 6.75
N LYS A 101 -60.70 16.46 5.71
CA LYS A 101 -59.44 15.71 5.84
C LYS A 101 -58.40 16.39 6.73
N ALA A 102 -58.28 17.72 6.65
CA ALA A 102 -57.26 18.48 7.37
C ALA A 102 -57.42 18.41 8.91
N SER A 103 -58.66 18.45 9.42
CA SER A 103 -58.92 18.47 10.86
C SER A 103 -58.73 17.08 11.48
N THR A 104 -59.17 16.04 10.80
CA THR A 104 -59.03 14.65 11.26
C THR A 104 -57.57 14.20 11.22
N LEU A 105 -56.84 14.58 10.17
CA LEU A 105 -55.39 14.37 10.06
C LEU A 105 -54.61 15.08 11.18
N ASN A 106 -55.02 16.28 11.59
CA ASN A 106 -54.39 16.99 12.71
C ASN A 106 -54.61 16.24 14.04
N ILE A 107 -55.81 15.70 14.28
CA ILE A 107 -56.11 14.91 15.49
C ILE A 107 -55.30 13.60 15.49
N LEU A 108 -55.25 12.87 14.37
CA LEU A 108 -54.41 11.68 14.24
C LEU A 108 -52.93 12.01 14.47
N THR A 109 -52.44 13.12 13.91
CA THR A 109 -51.06 13.57 14.11
C THR A 109 -50.76 13.84 15.59
N VAL A 110 -51.69 14.47 16.32
CA VAL A 110 -51.54 14.71 17.77
C VAL A 110 -51.52 13.38 18.55
N MET A 111 -52.39 12.43 18.21
CA MET A 111 -52.42 11.11 18.85
C MET A 111 -51.17 10.30 18.56
N GLU A 112 -50.63 10.38 17.35
CA GLU A 112 -49.36 9.75 16.98
C GLU A 112 -48.18 10.33 17.75
N ILE A 113 -48.14 11.65 17.94
CA ILE A 113 -47.11 12.28 18.78
C ILE A 113 -47.23 11.78 20.22
N GLN A 114 -48.45 11.64 20.76
CA GLN A 114 -48.66 11.10 22.10
C GLN A 114 -48.24 9.62 22.19
N TRP A 115 -48.62 8.82 21.21
CA TRP A 115 -48.20 7.42 21.13
C TRP A 115 -46.68 7.29 21.02
N LEU A 116 -46.01 8.07 20.18
CA LEU A 116 -44.55 8.08 20.05
C LEU A 116 -43.85 8.42 21.38
N LYS A 117 -44.39 9.37 22.14
CA LYS A 117 -43.89 9.70 23.49
C LYS A 117 -44.06 8.52 24.45
N LYS A 118 -45.22 7.85 24.45
CA LYS A 118 -45.47 6.68 25.30
C LYS A 118 -44.62 5.49 24.89
N LYS A 119 -44.51 5.22 23.59
CA LYS A 119 -43.61 4.22 23.01
C LYS A 119 -42.18 4.46 23.51
N SER A 120 -41.60 5.64 23.25
CA SER A 120 -40.24 5.99 23.69
C SER A 120 -40.04 5.81 25.21
N ARG A 121 -41.07 6.09 26.03
CA ARG A 121 -41.02 5.83 27.47
C ARG A 121 -40.95 4.34 27.79
N VAL A 122 -41.77 3.50 27.15
CA VAL A 122 -41.70 2.04 27.29
C VAL A 122 -40.31 1.53 26.88
N GLU A 123 -39.78 1.99 25.75
CA GLU A 123 -38.44 1.63 25.28
C GLU A 123 -37.35 2.03 26.30
N THR A 124 -37.42 3.25 26.82
CA THR A 124 -36.47 3.75 27.83
C THR A 124 -36.48 2.88 29.09
N HIS A 125 -37.66 2.44 29.53
CA HIS A 125 -37.77 1.52 30.67
C HIS A 125 -37.16 0.14 30.35
N ILE A 126 -37.42 -0.41 29.16
CA ILE A 126 -36.80 -1.68 28.71
C ILE A 126 -35.27 -1.56 28.68
N TYR A 127 -34.74 -0.49 28.09
CA TYR A 127 -33.29 -0.22 28.04
C TYR A 127 -32.67 -0.08 29.43
N ARG A 128 -33.35 0.64 30.34
CA ARG A 128 -32.88 0.79 31.73
C ARG A 128 -32.85 -0.54 32.48
N PHE A 129 -33.92 -1.33 32.41
CA PHE A 129 -33.95 -2.65 33.05
C PHE A 129 -32.90 -3.59 32.45
N PHE A 130 -32.66 -3.50 31.15
CA PHE A 130 -31.60 -4.26 30.49
C PHE A 130 -30.20 -3.85 30.98
N ALA A 131 -29.94 -2.55 31.16
CA ALA A 131 -28.68 -2.06 31.72
C ALA A 131 -28.45 -2.48 33.19
N GLU A 132 -29.53 -2.61 33.97
CA GLU A 132 -29.48 -3.15 35.33
C GLU A 132 -29.26 -4.67 35.36
N LEU A 133 -29.73 -5.37 34.32
CA LEU A 133 -29.61 -6.82 34.15
C LEU A 133 -28.21 -7.24 33.69
N VAL A 134 -27.64 -6.49 32.73
CA VAL A 134 -26.29 -6.70 32.21
C VAL A 134 -25.46 -5.46 32.48
N HIS A 135 -24.70 -5.50 33.57
CA HIS A 135 -23.82 -4.42 33.96
C HIS A 135 -22.40 -4.69 33.44
N TRP A 136 -21.92 -3.80 32.57
CA TRP A 136 -20.58 -3.82 32.00
C TRP A 136 -19.63 -2.99 32.88
N GLU A 137 -18.52 -3.57 33.30
CA GLU A 137 -17.38 -2.91 33.95
C GLU A 137 -16.12 -3.19 33.11
N ASP A 138 -15.06 -2.40 33.24
CA ASP A 138 -13.82 -2.63 32.48
C ASP A 138 -13.28 -4.06 32.66
N ASN A 139 -13.31 -4.86 31.58
CA ASN A 139 -12.95 -6.28 31.55
C ASN A 139 -13.79 -7.20 32.46
N ALA A 140 -15.02 -6.79 32.77
CA ALA A 140 -15.92 -7.53 33.64
C ALA A 140 -17.39 -7.36 33.25
N VAL A 141 -18.17 -8.42 33.42
CA VAL A 141 -19.62 -8.40 33.21
C VAL A 141 -20.32 -9.05 34.37
N ARG A 142 -21.35 -8.37 34.86
CA ARG A 142 -22.29 -8.90 35.83
C ARG A 142 -23.64 -9.12 35.14
N ILE A 143 -24.12 -10.35 35.18
CA ILE A 143 -25.42 -10.76 34.64
C ILE A 143 -26.30 -11.16 35.84
N SER A 144 -27.40 -10.46 36.05
CA SER A 144 -28.37 -10.77 37.12
C SER A 144 -29.55 -11.54 36.53
N SER A 145 -30.10 -12.54 37.24
CA SER A 145 -31.27 -13.31 36.78
C SER A 145 -32.59 -12.56 36.97
N THR A 146 -32.62 -11.65 37.94
CA THR A 146 -33.78 -10.83 38.28
C THR A 146 -33.33 -9.42 38.66
N VAL A 147 -34.10 -8.42 38.25
CA VAL A 147 -33.85 -7.02 38.62
C VAL A 147 -34.88 -6.61 39.68
N THR A 148 -34.41 -6.02 40.78
CA THR A 148 -35.27 -5.43 41.81
C THR A 148 -35.79 -4.09 41.31
N LYS A 149 -37.10 -3.84 41.47
CA LYS A 149 -37.73 -2.57 41.08
C LYS A 149 -36.96 -1.38 41.68
N PRO A 150 -36.82 -0.27 40.94
CA PRO A 150 -36.32 0.96 41.51
C PRO A 150 -37.44 1.58 42.34
N GLU A 151 -37.34 1.51 43.67
CA GLU A 151 -38.17 2.32 44.55
C GLU A 151 -37.30 3.26 45.38
N ASP A 152 -37.62 4.54 45.26
CA ASP A 152 -37.25 5.57 46.21
C ASP A 152 -37.73 5.15 47.61
N ASN A 153 -36.76 4.96 48.52
CA ASN A 153 -36.89 4.91 49.97
C ASN A 153 -37.71 3.78 50.63
N VAL A 154 -36.95 2.78 51.12
CA VAL A 154 -37.05 2.11 52.44
C VAL A 154 -38.41 1.54 52.87
N THR A 155 -38.54 0.20 52.85
CA THR A 155 -38.81 -0.63 54.05
C THR A 155 -38.61 -2.13 53.79
N VAL A 156 -37.90 -2.80 54.70
CA VAL A 156 -37.26 -4.13 54.53
C VAL A 156 -38.21 -5.32 54.75
N LYS A 157 -39.47 -5.29 54.31
CA LYS A 157 -40.40 -6.43 54.59
C LYS A 157 -41.27 -6.96 53.44
N SER A 158 -41.06 -6.56 52.19
CA SER A 158 -41.78 -7.09 51.01
C SER A 158 -40.84 -7.54 49.87
N LEU A 159 -39.72 -8.17 50.21
CA LEU A 159 -38.66 -8.57 49.25
C LEU A 159 -38.99 -9.76 48.33
N GLN A 160 -40.21 -10.30 48.37
CA GLN A 160 -40.59 -11.48 47.56
C GLN A 160 -41.56 -11.22 46.40
N GLU A 161 -42.25 -10.07 46.33
CA GLU A 161 -43.39 -9.97 45.40
C GLU A 161 -43.13 -9.24 44.09
N ASN A 162 -41.94 -8.66 43.86
CA ASN A 162 -41.80 -7.68 42.79
C ASN A 162 -40.41 -7.68 42.12
N LYS A 163 -40.10 -8.75 41.36
CA LYS A 163 -38.88 -8.90 40.55
C LYS A 163 -39.25 -9.06 39.08
N VAL A 164 -38.61 -8.31 38.18
CA VAL A 164 -38.76 -8.52 36.72
C VAL A 164 -37.77 -9.60 36.28
N SER A 165 -38.28 -10.63 35.60
CA SER A 165 -37.49 -11.73 35.07
C SER A 165 -36.88 -11.43 33.70
N CYS A 166 -35.77 -12.08 33.33
CA CYS A 166 -35.20 -12.01 31.98
C CYS A 166 -36.24 -12.36 30.90
N THR A 167 -37.12 -13.32 31.17
CA THR A 167 -38.17 -13.80 30.25
C THR A 167 -39.22 -12.73 29.95
N GLU A 168 -39.64 -11.98 30.98
CA GLU A 168 -40.59 -10.87 30.83
C GLU A 168 -39.97 -9.72 30.04
N LEU A 169 -38.72 -9.36 30.33
CA LEU A 169 -38.00 -8.31 29.62
C LEU A 169 -37.87 -8.63 28.12
N TRP A 170 -37.44 -9.85 27.77
CA TRP A 170 -37.33 -10.25 26.38
C TRP A 170 -38.70 -10.35 25.68
N SER A 171 -39.76 -10.74 26.38
CA SER A 171 -41.11 -10.72 25.78
C SER A 171 -41.63 -9.30 25.54
N ALA A 172 -41.31 -8.34 26.41
CA ALA A 172 -41.62 -6.93 26.19
C ALA A 172 -40.83 -6.36 25.00
N ALA A 173 -39.53 -6.68 24.90
CA ALA A 173 -38.68 -6.26 23.79
C ALA A 173 -39.12 -6.82 22.43
N GLU A 174 -39.62 -8.06 22.40
CA GLU A 174 -40.18 -8.72 21.22
C GLU A 174 -41.46 -8.01 20.73
N VAL A 175 -42.36 -7.65 21.65
CA VAL A 175 -43.58 -6.89 21.33
C VAL A 175 -43.27 -5.48 20.79
N MET A 176 -42.25 -4.82 21.34
CA MET A 176 -41.82 -3.49 20.90
C MET A 176 -40.94 -3.51 19.63
N GLY A 177 -40.42 -4.67 19.23
CA GLY A 177 -39.56 -4.83 18.05
C GLY A 177 -38.10 -4.42 18.25
N ILE A 178 -37.61 -4.36 19.49
CA ILE A 178 -36.26 -3.87 19.86
C ILE A 178 -35.31 -5.04 20.18
N GLU A 179 -35.81 -6.27 20.10
CA GLU A 179 -35.04 -7.48 20.41
C GLU A 179 -33.71 -7.57 19.66
N ILE A 180 -33.67 -7.20 18.38
CA ILE A 180 -32.48 -7.36 17.53
C ILE A 180 -31.40 -6.35 17.96
N GLU A 181 -31.79 -5.09 18.23
CA GLU A 181 -30.87 -4.03 18.67
C GLU A 181 -30.20 -4.39 20.00
N LEU A 182 -30.95 -4.94 20.95
CA LEU A 182 -30.43 -5.41 22.24
C LEU A 182 -29.49 -6.62 22.08
N LEU A 183 -29.85 -7.55 21.19
CA LEU A 183 -29.01 -8.72 20.89
C LEU A 183 -27.69 -8.32 20.22
N GLU A 184 -27.73 -7.39 19.26
CA GLU A 184 -26.54 -6.84 18.59
C GLU A 184 -25.63 -6.13 19.59
N SER A 185 -26.21 -5.27 20.44
CA SER A 185 -25.48 -4.60 21.51
C SER A 185 -24.81 -5.60 22.46
N CYS A 186 -25.51 -6.64 22.91
CA CYS A 186 -24.91 -7.68 23.74
C CYS A 186 -23.76 -8.42 23.05
N ALA A 187 -23.92 -8.75 21.77
CA ALA A 187 -22.91 -9.44 20.98
C ALA A 187 -21.66 -8.58 20.74
N GLU A 188 -21.83 -7.28 20.55
CA GLU A 188 -20.72 -6.33 20.43
C GLU A 188 -19.99 -6.19 21.77
N HIS A 189 -20.70 -5.87 22.85
CA HIS A 189 -20.10 -5.59 24.15
C HIS A 189 -19.37 -6.80 24.74
N ILE A 190 -19.88 -8.04 24.54
CA ILE A 190 -19.17 -9.24 25.02
C ILE A 190 -17.84 -9.45 24.26
N VAL A 191 -17.81 -9.15 22.96
CA VAL A 191 -16.61 -9.31 22.15
C VAL A 191 -15.60 -8.21 22.45
N GLU A 192 -16.05 -6.97 22.64
CA GLU A 192 -15.17 -5.82 22.87
C GLU A 192 -14.67 -5.73 24.32
N ASN A 193 -15.53 -5.98 25.31
CA ASN A 193 -15.17 -5.77 26.71
C ASN A 193 -14.59 -7.02 27.40
N ILE A 194 -14.90 -8.23 26.93
CA ILE A 194 -14.39 -9.47 27.54
C ILE A 194 -13.43 -10.20 26.61
N ILE A 195 -13.89 -10.57 25.42
CA ILE A 195 -13.16 -11.52 24.57
C ILE A 195 -11.91 -10.88 23.97
N SER A 196 -12.02 -9.66 23.41
CA SER A 196 -10.87 -8.98 22.77
C SER A 196 -9.74 -8.69 23.78
N PRO A 197 -10.00 -8.13 24.97
CA PRO A 197 -8.97 -7.93 25.99
C PRO A 197 -8.38 -9.25 26.48
N PHE A 198 -9.19 -10.30 26.59
CA PHE A 198 -8.70 -11.63 26.96
C PHE A 198 -7.78 -12.22 25.88
N LEU A 199 -8.12 -12.12 24.60
CA LEU A 199 -7.27 -12.58 23.50
C LEU A 199 -5.94 -11.81 23.45
N GLN A 200 -5.96 -10.51 23.69
CA GLN A 200 -4.78 -9.63 23.71
C GLN A 200 -3.93 -9.78 24.99
N SER A 201 -4.50 -10.32 26.08
CA SER A 201 -3.80 -10.45 27.36
C SER A 201 -2.69 -11.51 27.38
N SER A 202 -1.69 -11.29 28.24
CA SER A 202 -0.54 -12.19 28.47
C SER A 202 -0.93 -13.56 29.03
N LYS A 203 0.04 -14.49 29.10
CA LYS A 203 -0.18 -15.90 29.47
C LYS A 203 -0.73 -16.15 30.88
N THR A 204 -0.78 -15.13 31.73
CA THR A 204 -1.11 -15.25 33.16
C THR A 204 -2.54 -14.84 33.50
N LYS A 205 -3.30 -14.22 32.57
CA LYS A 205 -4.68 -13.83 32.84
C LYS A 205 -5.64 -14.97 32.53
N LYS A 206 -6.63 -15.18 33.40
CA LYS A 206 -7.69 -16.18 33.24
C LYS A 206 -9.05 -15.50 33.38
N LEU A 207 -10.04 -15.99 32.64
CA LEU A 207 -11.43 -15.63 32.88
C LEU A 207 -11.93 -16.46 34.07
N ARG A 208 -12.48 -15.80 35.09
CA ARG A 208 -13.13 -16.49 36.22
C ARG A 208 -14.62 -16.20 36.16
N ILE A 209 -15.40 -17.27 36.05
CA ILE A 209 -16.85 -17.26 36.18
C ILE A 209 -17.15 -17.49 37.67
N LYS A 210 -17.87 -16.56 38.29
CA LYS A 210 -18.47 -16.75 39.62
C LYS A 210 -19.98 -16.72 39.43
N SER A 211 -20.60 -17.89 39.50
CA SER A 211 -22.05 -18.04 39.45
C SER A 211 -22.61 -18.21 40.87
N ASP A 212 -23.53 -17.34 41.26
CA ASP A 212 -24.42 -17.49 42.41
C ASP A 212 -25.84 -17.86 41.93
N GLN A 213 -26.78 -18.09 42.84
CA GLN A 213 -28.19 -18.38 42.53
C GLN A 213 -28.82 -17.24 41.71
N ASP A 214 -28.50 -15.98 42.04
CA ASP A 214 -29.14 -14.78 41.46
C ASP A 214 -28.26 -14.01 40.46
N CYS A 215 -26.96 -14.31 40.36
CA CYS A 215 -26.03 -13.49 39.57
C CYS A 215 -24.82 -14.29 39.06
N SER A 216 -24.37 -14.01 37.83
CA SER A 216 -23.11 -14.51 37.28
C SER A 216 -22.18 -13.36 36.95
N ILE A 217 -20.98 -13.38 37.53
CA ILE A 217 -19.93 -12.39 37.26
C ILE A 217 -18.80 -13.05 36.49
N VAL A 218 -18.53 -12.55 35.30
CA VAL A 218 -17.35 -12.89 34.50
C VAL A 218 -16.35 -11.76 34.66
N ARG A 219 -15.16 -12.03 35.21
CA ARG A 219 -14.08 -11.03 35.27
C ARG A 219 -12.77 -11.59 34.74
N LEU A 220 -12.03 -10.74 34.04
CA LEU A 220 -10.63 -10.99 33.71
C LEU A 220 -9.77 -10.75 34.96
N HIS A 221 -9.03 -11.76 35.41
CA HIS A 221 -8.17 -11.64 36.59
C HIS A 221 -6.74 -12.11 36.28
N GLU A 222 -5.74 -11.43 36.85
CA GLU A 222 -4.35 -11.89 36.84
C GLU A 222 -4.19 -13.05 37.82
N ALA A 223 -3.61 -14.17 37.39
CA ALA A 223 -3.29 -15.27 38.30
C ALA A 223 -2.29 -14.77 39.35
N LYS A 224 -2.74 -14.63 40.61
CA LYS A 224 -1.82 -14.43 41.73
C LYS A 224 -1.02 -15.71 41.91
N ASN A 225 0.32 -15.61 41.86
CA ASN A 225 1.21 -16.63 42.42
C ASN A 225 0.95 -16.66 43.93
N THR A 226 0.06 -17.53 44.38
CA THR A 226 -0.13 -17.78 45.82
C THR A 226 0.37 -19.18 46.12
N THR A 227 1.35 -19.21 47.00
CA THR A 227 2.21 -20.28 47.49
C THR A 227 1.46 -21.47 48.10
N LEU A 228 2.06 -22.66 47.90
CA LEU A 228 2.04 -23.86 48.74
C LEU A 228 0.67 -24.51 49.04
N GLU A 229 0.25 -25.41 48.15
CA GLU A 229 -0.45 -26.63 48.57
C GLU A 229 0.14 -27.85 47.84
N THR A 230 0.96 -28.57 48.59
CA THR A 230 1.24 -30.01 48.57
C THR A 230 1.18 -30.75 47.23
N GLU A 231 2.38 -31.01 46.71
CA GLU A 231 2.65 -32.13 45.81
C GLU A 231 2.23 -33.46 46.48
N SER A 232 1.08 -34.01 46.09
CA SER A 232 0.90 -35.47 46.05
C SER A 232 -0.32 -35.85 45.19
N SER A 233 -0.05 -36.68 44.17
CA SER A 233 -1.00 -37.40 43.29
C SER A 233 -2.03 -36.53 42.56
N VAL A 234 -1.97 -36.26 41.25
CA VAL A 234 -1.84 -37.21 40.14
C VAL A 234 -1.13 -36.48 38.99
N ALA A 235 0.15 -36.78 38.81
CA ALA A 235 0.88 -36.45 37.60
C ALA A 235 0.41 -37.39 36.47
N LYS A 236 -0.64 -36.98 35.74
CA LYS A 236 -1.05 -37.46 34.40
C LYS A 236 -2.33 -36.74 33.94
N SER A 237 -2.21 -35.48 33.51
CA SER A 237 -3.19 -34.85 32.59
C SER A 237 -2.58 -33.64 31.89
N SER A 238 -2.04 -33.92 30.70
CA SER A 238 -1.89 -33.09 29.50
C SER A 238 -1.32 -31.68 29.59
N GLU A 239 -0.16 -31.51 28.95
CA GLU A 239 0.34 -30.25 28.38
C GLU A 239 -0.64 -29.71 27.30
N GLN A 240 -1.81 -29.26 27.71
CA GLN A 240 -2.72 -28.55 26.83
C GLN A 240 -2.07 -27.23 26.42
N SER A 241 -1.99 -26.97 25.12
CA SER A 241 -1.41 -25.75 24.59
C SER A 241 -2.12 -24.51 25.17
N PHE A 242 -1.38 -23.43 25.42
CA PHE A 242 -1.95 -22.20 25.98
C PHE A 242 -3.15 -21.66 25.17
N PHE A 243 -3.09 -21.83 23.85
CA PHE A 243 -4.15 -21.51 22.90
C PHE A 243 -5.43 -22.33 23.16
N HIS A 244 -5.29 -23.65 23.39
CA HIS A 244 -6.41 -24.54 23.68
C HIS A 244 -7.17 -24.09 24.93
N ARG A 245 -6.45 -23.81 26.02
CA ARG A 245 -7.05 -23.31 27.27
C ARG A 245 -7.82 -22.00 27.10
N LYS A 246 -7.31 -21.05 26.29
CA LYS A 246 -8.00 -19.78 26.04
C LYS A 246 -9.31 -19.96 25.28
N ILE A 247 -9.33 -20.81 24.25
CA ILE A 247 -10.53 -21.08 23.47
C ILE A 247 -11.62 -21.72 24.32
N LEU A 248 -11.26 -22.72 25.14
CA LEU A 248 -12.23 -23.39 26.00
C LEU A 248 -12.84 -22.43 27.03
N GLN A 249 -12.04 -21.53 27.61
CA GLN A 249 -12.56 -20.49 28.52
C GLN A 249 -13.52 -19.52 27.82
N ILE A 250 -13.31 -19.22 26.53
CA ILE A 250 -14.26 -18.42 25.76
C ILE A 250 -15.56 -19.20 25.54
N ALA A 251 -15.50 -20.49 25.20
CA ALA A 251 -16.70 -21.33 25.09
C ALA A 251 -17.49 -21.39 26.41
N GLU A 252 -16.81 -21.57 27.54
CA GLU A 252 -17.44 -21.57 28.87
C GLU A 252 -18.13 -20.25 29.19
N VAL A 253 -17.49 -19.12 28.89
CA VAL A 253 -18.10 -17.79 29.09
C VAL A 253 -19.32 -17.59 28.20
N LEU A 254 -19.24 -17.97 26.92
CA LEU A 254 -20.39 -17.87 26.00
C LEU A 254 -21.55 -18.78 26.43
N LYS A 255 -21.23 -19.98 26.94
CA LYS A 255 -22.22 -20.91 27.48
C LYS A 255 -22.91 -20.33 28.72
N GLU A 256 -22.18 -19.82 29.69
CA GLU A 256 -22.78 -19.22 30.90
C GLU A 256 -23.59 -17.96 30.54
N PHE A 257 -23.07 -17.10 29.67
CA PHE A 257 -23.75 -15.89 29.23
C PHE A 257 -25.08 -16.23 28.54
N SER A 258 -25.07 -17.20 27.62
CA SER A 258 -26.28 -17.62 26.90
C SER A 258 -27.30 -18.34 27.80
N HIS A 259 -26.85 -19.13 28.77
CA HIS A 259 -27.72 -19.83 29.70
C HIS A 259 -28.47 -18.85 30.63
N ARG A 260 -27.78 -17.80 31.11
CA ARG A 260 -28.33 -16.85 32.07
C ARG A 260 -29.20 -15.76 31.45
N LEU A 261 -28.84 -15.27 30.26
CA LEU A 261 -29.55 -14.16 29.63
C LEU A 261 -30.82 -14.60 28.91
N PHE A 262 -30.85 -15.83 28.40
CA PHE A 262 -31.93 -16.34 27.53
C PHE A 262 -32.63 -17.58 28.11
N THR A 263 -32.79 -17.62 29.44
CA THR A 263 -33.48 -18.70 30.16
C THR A 263 -34.81 -19.03 29.45
N GLU A 264 -35.00 -20.30 29.10
CA GLU A 264 -36.22 -20.83 28.42
C GLU A 264 -36.54 -20.33 26.99
N LYS A 265 -35.80 -19.35 26.42
CA LYS A 265 -36.01 -18.86 25.03
C LYS A 265 -34.92 -19.34 24.06
N ALA A 266 -35.06 -20.57 23.54
CA ALA A 266 -34.09 -21.17 22.60
C ALA A 266 -33.88 -20.38 21.29
N MET A 267 -34.94 -19.74 20.77
CA MET A 267 -34.87 -18.94 19.53
C MET A 267 -34.01 -17.66 19.68
N LEU A 268 -34.00 -17.03 20.86
CA LEU A 268 -33.14 -15.86 21.10
C LEU A 268 -31.68 -16.26 21.22
N ARG A 269 -31.41 -17.42 21.84
CA ARG A 269 -30.04 -17.98 21.92
C ARG A 269 -29.44 -18.19 20.54
N SER A 270 -30.20 -18.77 19.61
CA SER A 270 -29.71 -19.02 18.25
C SER A 270 -29.51 -17.72 17.46
N LYS A 271 -30.44 -16.77 17.55
CA LYS A 271 -30.29 -15.43 16.92
C LYS A 271 -29.07 -14.68 17.47
N TRP A 272 -28.88 -14.65 18.78
CA TRP A 272 -27.73 -14.02 19.43
C TRP A 272 -26.41 -14.64 18.96
N MET A 273 -26.32 -15.97 18.95
CA MET A 273 -25.13 -16.67 18.45
C MET A 273 -24.84 -16.33 16.98
N ALA A 274 -25.87 -16.21 16.13
CA ALA A 274 -25.67 -15.82 14.74
C ALA A 274 -25.13 -14.38 14.59
N LEU A 275 -25.65 -13.45 15.40
CA LEU A 275 -25.19 -12.06 15.46
C LEU A 275 -23.78 -11.94 16.04
N LEU A 276 -23.38 -12.81 16.97
CA LEU A 276 -22.03 -12.83 17.54
C LEU A 276 -20.93 -13.07 16.49
N TRP A 277 -21.23 -13.92 15.49
CA TRP A 277 -20.28 -14.24 14.42
C TRP A 277 -20.20 -13.14 13.35
N LYS A 278 -21.35 -12.60 12.93
CA LYS A 278 -21.44 -11.71 11.74
C LYS A 278 -21.75 -10.24 12.05
N GLY A 279 -22.11 -9.91 13.28
CA GLY A 279 -22.42 -8.55 13.73
C GLY A 279 -21.19 -7.67 13.92
N GLN A 280 -21.39 -6.47 14.48
CA GLN A 280 -20.37 -5.42 14.58
C GLN A 280 -19.10 -5.86 15.34
N GLY A 281 -19.25 -6.71 16.37
CA GLY A 281 -18.11 -7.28 17.12
C GLY A 281 -17.27 -8.32 16.37
N ASN A 282 -17.87 -9.04 15.40
CA ASN A 282 -17.26 -10.08 14.56
C ASN A 282 -16.26 -11.00 15.29
N LEU A 283 -16.79 -11.89 16.13
CA LEU A 283 -15.98 -12.83 16.91
C LEU A 283 -15.12 -13.75 16.01
N GLU A 284 -15.64 -14.15 14.84
CA GLU A 284 -14.91 -14.98 13.89
C GLU A 284 -13.57 -14.35 13.51
N LYS A 285 -13.59 -13.09 13.09
CA LYS A 285 -12.40 -12.33 12.71
C LYS A 285 -11.42 -12.21 13.88
N LYS A 286 -11.89 -11.86 15.08
CA LYS A 286 -11.03 -11.71 16.27
C LYS A 286 -10.30 -13.01 16.62
N LEU A 287 -11.00 -14.14 16.55
CA LEU A 287 -10.41 -15.46 16.79
C LEU A 287 -9.41 -15.83 15.69
N LEU A 288 -9.77 -15.65 14.41
CA LEU A 288 -8.87 -15.91 13.29
C LEU A 288 -7.60 -15.05 13.36
N ASP A 289 -7.73 -13.75 13.62
CA ASP A 289 -6.59 -12.83 13.79
C ASP A 289 -5.69 -13.28 14.95
N TYR A 290 -6.30 -13.69 16.08
CA TYR A 290 -5.55 -14.27 17.20
C TYR A 290 -4.78 -15.52 16.77
N PHE A 291 -5.42 -16.47 16.06
CA PHE A 291 -4.76 -17.69 15.61
C PHE A 291 -3.63 -17.44 14.64
N VAL A 292 -3.85 -16.56 13.65
CA VAL A 292 -2.82 -16.16 12.69
C VAL A 292 -1.62 -15.57 13.42
N ASN A 293 -1.84 -14.76 14.45
CA ASN A 293 -0.76 -14.16 15.28
C ASN A 293 -0.02 -15.17 16.16
N GLN A 294 -0.60 -16.33 16.47
CA GLN A 294 0.09 -17.39 17.22
C GLN A 294 0.91 -18.34 16.33
N LEU A 295 0.78 -18.26 15.00
CA LEU A 295 1.55 -19.13 14.10
C LEU A 295 3.07 -18.89 14.24
N PRO A 296 3.90 -19.94 14.23
CA PRO A 296 5.35 -19.80 14.21
C PRO A 296 5.85 -19.34 12.84
N GLU A 297 7.08 -18.85 12.77
CA GLU A 297 7.75 -18.63 11.49
C GLU A 297 8.13 -19.96 10.83
N ASP A 298 8.48 -20.98 11.63
CA ASP A 298 8.89 -22.29 11.15
C ASP A 298 7.74 -23.15 10.63
N ASN A 299 7.85 -23.57 9.37
CA ASN A 299 6.87 -24.41 8.68
C ASN A 299 6.79 -25.84 9.27
N SER A 300 7.87 -26.36 9.85
CA SER A 300 7.93 -27.74 10.39
C SER A 300 6.93 -28.02 11.51
N VAL A 301 6.53 -26.98 12.25
CA VAL A 301 5.63 -27.08 13.41
C VAL A 301 4.16 -26.90 13.02
N LEU A 302 3.87 -26.47 11.78
CA LEU A 302 2.50 -26.16 11.34
C LEU A 302 1.58 -27.38 11.36
N ALA A 303 2.08 -28.57 11.00
CA ALA A 303 1.27 -29.78 11.03
C ALA A 303 0.80 -30.14 12.45
N THR A 304 1.69 -29.99 13.44
CA THR A 304 1.37 -30.20 14.86
C THR A 304 0.40 -29.16 15.39
N ILE A 305 0.54 -27.90 14.99
CA ILE A 305 -0.40 -26.84 15.38
C ILE A 305 -1.77 -27.06 14.73
N ALA A 306 -1.81 -27.54 13.49
CA ALA A 306 -3.06 -27.87 12.81
C ALA A 306 -3.83 -28.97 13.53
N SER A 307 -3.16 -30.02 14.02
CA SER A 307 -3.81 -31.09 14.79
C SER A 307 -4.34 -30.57 16.13
N GLN A 308 -3.52 -29.82 16.88
CA GLN A 308 -3.94 -29.18 18.13
C GLN A 308 -5.13 -28.24 17.93
N PHE A 309 -5.17 -27.53 16.80
CA PHE A 309 -6.28 -26.67 16.46
C PHE A 309 -7.58 -27.44 16.21
N ARG A 310 -7.51 -28.53 15.44
CA ARG A 310 -8.68 -29.41 15.20
C ARG A 310 -9.26 -29.94 16.50
N GLU A 311 -8.41 -30.42 17.41
CA GLU A 311 -8.83 -30.91 18.72
C GLU A 311 -9.51 -29.80 19.54
N SER A 312 -8.88 -28.62 19.59
CA SER A 312 -9.41 -27.47 20.34
C SER A 312 -10.74 -26.96 19.80
N VAL A 313 -10.90 -26.91 18.47
CA VAL A 313 -12.16 -26.50 17.85
C VAL A 313 -13.24 -27.57 18.02
N SER A 314 -12.90 -28.86 17.96
CA SER A 314 -13.86 -29.93 18.25
C SER A 314 -14.42 -29.80 19.67
N GLU A 315 -13.56 -29.64 20.66
CA GLU A 315 -13.99 -29.50 22.06
C GLU A 315 -14.75 -28.18 22.30
N PHE A 316 -14.34 -27.09 21.64
CA PHE A 316 -15.08 -25.83 21.63
C PHE A 316 -16.50 -26.01 21.07
N VAL A 317 -16.64 -26.72 19.95
CA VAL A 317 -17.94 -27.03 19.34
C VAL A 317 -18.77 -27.90 20.27
N ASP A 318 -18.18 -28.88 20.95
CA ASP A 318 -18.88 -29.79 21.87
C ASP A 318 -19.45 -29.03 23.09
N ILE A 319 -18.68 -28.09 23.66
CA ILE A 319 -19.12 -27.26 24.80
C ILE A 319 -20.30 -26.36 24.39
N LEU A 320 -20.27 -25.78 23.19
CA LEU A 320 -21.37 -24.96 22.68
C LEU A 320 -22.58 -25.83 22.30
N SER A 321 -22.37 -27.01 21.73
CA SER A 321 -23.43 -27.92 21.29
C SER A 321 -24.24 -28.49 22.45
N THR A 322 -23.63 -28.70 23.63
CA THR A 322 -24.35 -29.15 24.84
C THR A 322 -25.38 -28.15 25.37
N GLY A 323 -25.42 -26.92 24.84
CA GLY A 323 -26.38 -25.86 25.24
C GLY A 323 -27.54 -25.61 24.26
N ASP A 324 -27.85 -26.56 23.35
CA ASP A 324 -28.79 -26.40 22.22
C ASP A 324 -28.37 -25.31 21.21
N LEU A 325 -27.07 -25.03 21.11
CA LEU A 325 -26.50 -24.06 20.16
C LEU A 325 -25.90 -24.80 18.94
N GLN A 326 -26.71 -25.31 18.03
CA GLN A 326 -26.24 -25.89 16.75
C GLN A 326 -27.05 -25.37 15.54
N PRO A 327 -26.43 -24.99 14.39
CA PRO A 327 -25.03 -24.63 14.11
C PRO A 327 -24.92 -23.24 13.44
N SER A 328 -24.40 -22.23 14.13
CA SER A 328 -24.03 -20.95 13.50
C SER A 328 -22.51 -20.76 13.39
N ILE A 329 -21.71 -21.77 13.75
CA ILE A 329 -20.25 -21.65 13.74
C ILE A 329 -19.78 -21.47 12.29
N PRO A 330 -19.00 -20.42 11.99
CA PRO A 330 -18.56 -20.15 10.63
C PRO A 330 -17.65 -21.23 10.07
N ASP A 331 -17.88 -21.57 8.80
CA ASP A 331 -17.10 -22.54 8.02
C ASP A 331 -15.60 -22.24 8.02
N HIS A 332 -15.19 -20.97 8.01
CA HIS A 332 -13.77 -20.63 7.97
C HIS A 332 -13.03 -21.00 9.26
N LEU A 333 -13.72 -20.93 10.40
CA LEU A 333 -13.17 -21.32 11.69
C LEU A 333 -12.94 -22.84 11.73
N LEU A 334 -13.93 -23.59 11.25
CA LEU A 334 -13.87 -25.06 11.18
C LEU A 334 -12.77 -25.52 10.20
N LYS A 335 -12.67 -24.85 9.05
CA LYS A 335 -11.71 -25.15 7.98
C LYS A 335 -10.36 -24.47 8.17
N PHE A 336 -10.11 -23.77 9.27
CA PHE A 336 -8.86 -23.06 9.51
C PHE A 336 -7.65 -24.00 9.49
N ALA A 337 -7.75 -25.15 10.16
CA ALA A 337 -6.67 -26.15 10.17
C ALA A 337 -6.38 -26.75 8.79
N GLU A 338 -7.37 -26.83 7.90
CA GLU A 338 -7.17 -27.28 6.52
C GLU A 338 -6.41 -26.22 5.70
N HIS A 339 -6.64 -24.94 5.99
CA HIS A 339 -6.06 -23.81 5.28
C HIS A 339 -4.89 -23.15 6.04
N ILE A 340 -4.31 -23.82 7.03
CA ILE A 340 -3.29 -23.25 7.92
C ILE A 340 -2.06 -22.77 7.14
N HIS A 341 -1.66 -23.49 6.09
CA HIS A 341 -0.54 -23.10 5.22
C HIS A 341 -0.84 -21.81 4.45
N ASN A 342 -2.10 -21.59 4.03
CA ASN A 342 -2.50 -20.37 3.35
C ASN A 342 -2.44 -19.15 4.29
N PHE A 343 -2.92 -19.31 5.52
CA PHE A 343 -2.86 -18.27 6.54
C PHE A 343 -1.43 -17.97 6.98
N HIS A 344 -0.60 -18.99 7.14
CA HIS A 344 0.82 -18.85 7.40
C HIS A 344 1.52 -18.10 6.27
N ALA A 345 1.28 -18.47 5.01
CA ALA A 345 1.85 -17.79 3.85
C ALA A 345 1.44 -16.31 3.79
N LYS A 346 0.17 -15.98 4.05
CA LYS A 346 -0.31 -14.58 4.14
C LYS A 346 0.40 -13.79 5.23
N ARG A 347 0.60 -14.37 6.42
CA ARG A 347 1.38 -13.73 7.48
C ARG A 347 2.85 -13.58 7.08
N ARG A 348 3.41 -14.58 6.41
CA ARG A 348 4.79 -14.57 5.92
C ARG A 348 5.03 -13.44 4.93
N VAL A 349 4.07 -13.15 4.04
CA VAL A 349 4.12 -11.97 3.14
C VAL A 349 4.34 -10.67 3.93
N HIS A 350 3.61 -10.47 5.02
CA HIS A 350 3.79 -9.25 5.84
C HIS A 350 5.21 -9.16 6.43
N SER A 351 5.74 -10.28 6.93
CA SER A 351 7.12 -10.36 7.45
C SER A 351 8.15 -10.05 6.35
N ILE A 352 8.02 -10.67 5.17
CA ILE A 352 8.92 -10.45 4.02
C ILE A 352 8.92 -8.97 3.60
N LEU A 353 7.73 -8.38 3.42
CA LEU A 353 7.63 -6.98 3.01
C LEU A 353 8.08 -6.01 4.11
N SER A 354 7.91 -6.36 5.38
CA SER A 354 8.45 -5.56 6.48
C SER A 354 9.97 -5.59 6.50
N LEU A 355 10.59 -6.77 6.39
CA LEU A 355 12.04 -6.92 6.29
C LEU A 355 12.58 -6.17 5.08
N GLY A 356 11.92 -6.26 3.92
CA GLY A 356 12.27 -5.50 2.73
C GLY A 356 12.27 -3.98 2.96
N ARG A 357 11.23 -3.45 3.63
CA ARG A 357 11.18 -2.02 4.01
C ARG A 357 12.33 -1.64 4.94
N ASP A 358 12.65 -2.51 5.90
CA ASP A 358 13.71 -2.25 6.86
C ASP A 358 15.09 -2.28 6.19
N TYR A 359 15.33 -3.20 5.26
CA TYR A 359 16.56 -3.22 4.45
C TYR A 359 16.73 -1.95 3.62
N ILE A 360 15.66 -1.50 2.94
CA ILE A 360 15.69 -0.28 2.12
C ILE A 360 15.95 0.98 2.96
N ARG A 361 15.47 1.01 4.20
CA ARG A 361 15.66 2.15 5.11
C ARG A 361 17.02 2.15 5.81
N ARG A 362 17.77 1.04 5.80
CA ARG A 362 19.15 1.00 6.31
C ARG A 362 20.05 1.79 5.35
N ASN A 363 21.06 2.46 5.90
CA ASN A 363 21.99 3.35 5.17
C ASN A 363 22.38 2.80 3.78
N TYR A 364 21.80 3.37 2.72
CA TYR A 364 21.90 2.85 1.35
C TYR A 364 23.33 2.90 0.76
N CYS A 365 24.25 3.61 1.42
CA CYS A 365 25.64 3.75 0.99
C CYS A 365 26.53 2.56 1.36
N ASP A 366 26.08 1.68 2.26
CA ASP A 366 26.79 0.47 2.66
C ASP A 366 26.75 -0.54 1.51
N SER A 367 27.93 -0.99 1.07
CA SER A 367 28.05 -1.75 -0.18
C SER A 367 29.14 -2.81 -0.18
N ILE A 368 28.87 -3.87 -0.93
CA ILE A 368 29.72 -5.05 -1.08
C ILE A 368 30.08 -5.26 -2.55
N LYS A 369 31.26 -5.82 -2.80
CA LYS A 369 31.66 -6.22 -4.16
C LYS A 369 31.23 -7.67 -4.39
N VAL A 370 30.51 -7.90 -5.47
CA VAL A 370 30.03 -9.22 -5.88
C VAL A 370 30.71 -9.60 -7.18
N THR A 371 31.28 -10.80 -7.19
CA THR A 371 31.90 -11.39 -8.38
C THR A 371 30.85 -12.18 -9.14
N GLY A 372 30.53 -11.75 -10.35
CA GLY A 372 29.37 -12.31 -11.04
C GLY A 372 29.57 -13.75 -11.53
N ALA A 373 30.81 -14.23 -11.59
CA ALA A 373 31.13 -15.64 -11.85
C ALA A 373 30.62 -16.59 -10.75
N SER A 374 30.77 -16.19 -9.49
CA SER A 374 30.46 -17.00 -8.30
C SER A 374 29.03 -16.81 -7.79
N GLU A 375 28.32 -15.82 -8.32
CA GLU A 375 26.99 -15.46 -7.86
C GLU A 375 25.94 -16.50 -8.26
N ARG A 376 24.83 -16.60 -7.49
CA ARG A 376 23.79 -17.62 -7.75
C ARG A 376 23.11 -17.46 -9.10
N CYS A 377 23.10 -16.27 -9.67
CA CYS A 377 22.51 -16.00 -10.98
C CYS A 377 23.38 -16.49 -12.15
N SER A 378 24.60 -16.95 -11.90
CA SER A 378 25.49 -17.52 -12.90
C SER A 378 25.02 -18.93 -13.28
N LEU A 379 24.49 -19.07 -14.51
CA LEU A 379 23.96 -20.34 -15.03
C LEU A 379 25.01 -21.47 -15.11
N PHE A 380 26.30 -21.12 -15.13
CA PHE A 380 27.42 -22.05 -15.23
C PHE A 380 28.10 -22.36 -13.89
N ASN A 381 27.57 -21.83 -12.78
CA ASN A 381 28.11 -22.12 -11.46
C ASN A 381 27.80 -23.57 -11.05
N THR A 382 28.80 -24.44 -11.13
CA THR A 382 28.68 -25.89 -10.88
C THR A 382 28.35 -26.24 -9.43
N ASP A 383 28.60 -25.33 -8.48
CA ASP A 383 28.36 -25.57 -7.06
C ASP A 383 26.87 -25.60 -6.71
N TYR A 384 26.02 -24.92 -7.47
CA TYR A 384 24.57 -24.87 -7.24
C TYR A 384 23.75 -25.77 -8.18
N VAL A 385 24.32 -26.21 -9.31
CA VAL A 385 23.70 -27.18 -10.23
C VAL A 385 23.82 -28.62 -9.69
N GLY A 386 24.78 -28.89 -8.79
CA GLY A 386 25.11 -30.21 -8.25
C GLY A 386 24.11 -30.89 -7.30
N SER A 387 22.93 -30.31 -7.02
CA SER A 387 21.92 -30.93 -6.14
C SER A 387 20.58 -31.25 -6.82
N CYS A 388 20.47 -31.05 -8.13
CA CYS A 388 19.31 -31.44 -8.91
C CYS A 388 19.46 -32.88 -9.40
N GLY A 389 18.94 -33.84 -8.62
CA GLY A 389 18.43 -35.14 -9.05
C GLY A 389 19.27 -35.96 -10.05
N LYS A 390 19.83 -37.08 -9.57
CA LYS A 390 20.23 -38.21 -10.43
C LYS A 390 19.00 -38.71 -11.22
N GLY A 391 18.80 -38.18 -12.42
CA GLY A 391 17.98 -38.77 -13.46
C GLY A 391 18.87 -39.66 -14.32
N LYS A 392 18.59 -40.96 -14.32
CA LYS A 392 19.17 -41.93 -15.25
C LYS A 392 18.83 -41.57 -16.70
N ASP A 393 19.72 -42.03 -17.57
CA ASP A 393 19.58 -42.21 -19.02
C ASP A 393 19.73 -40.95 -19.87
N LEU A 394 20.97 -40.71 -20.29
CA LEU A 394 21.30 -40.33 -21.67
C LEU A 394 22.67 -40.94 -22.03
N ASP A 395 22.71 -41.40 -23.26
CA ASP A 395 23.50 -42.50 -23.78
C ASP A 395 25.01 -42.24 -23.84
N ARG A 396 25.79 -43.30 -23.60
CA ARG A 396 27.26 -43.30 -23.72
C ARG A 396 27.65 -43.32 -25.19
N GLY A 397 27.91 -42.15 -25.76
CA GLY A 397 28.63 -41.98 -27.02
C GLY A 397 30.12 -41.69 -26.79
N ASN A 398 30.98 -42.49 -27.43
CA ASN A 398 32.43 -42.59 -27.32
C ASN A 398 33.22 -41.25 -27.51
N PRO A 399 34.33 -41.00 -26.77
CA PRO A 399 35.15 -39.80 -26.94
C PRO A 399 36.34 -40.09 -27.85
N SER A 400 36.15 -40.11 -29.17
CA SER A 400 37.28 -40.19 -30.13
C SER A 400 36.77 -39.93 -31.54
N SER A 401 36.96 -38.69 -32.04
CA SER A 401 37.24 -38.32 -33.44
C SER A 401 36.59 -36.99 -33.83
N VAL A 402 37.25 -35.86 -33.53
CA VAL A 402 37.48 -34.80 -34.52
C VAL A 402 38.81 -34.15 -34.17
N SER A 403 39.86 -34.70 -34.78
CA SER A 403 41.14 -34.05 -34.98
C SER A 403 41.00 -32.96 -36.05
N GLY A 404 41.45 -31.75 -35.73
CA GLY A 404 41.95 -30.80 -36.73
C GLY A 404 41.09 -29.57 -36.99
N ILE A 405 41.13 -28.59 -36.07
CA ILE A 405 41.24 -27.18 -36.47
C ILE A 405 42.27 -26.55 -35.54
N SER A 406 43.49 -26.39 -36.05
CA SER A 406 44.48 -25.48 -35.49
C SER A 406 43.99 -24.04 -35.71
N ILE A 407 43.47 -23.41 -34.67
CA ILE A 407 43.22 -21.97 -34.67
C ILE A 407 44.47 -21.32 -34.07
N GLN A 408 45.25 -20.71 -34.95
CA GLN A 408 46.25 -19.72 -34.59
C GLN A 408 45.59 -18.58 -33.80
N GLU A 409 46.34 -18.03 -32.86
CA GLU A 409 45.97 -16.85 -32.07
C GLU A 409 45.46 -15.71 -32.95
N SER A 410 44.14 -15.60 -33.05
CA SER A 410 43.42 -14.42 -33.56
C SER A 410 42.23 -14.22 -32.65
N GLY A 411 42.16 -13.05 -32.02
CA GLY A 411 41.19 -12.72 -30.99
C GLY A 411 39.76 -12.85 -31.46
N ASP A 412 39.07 -13.87 -30.97
CA ASP A 412 37.66 -13.81 -30.59
C ASP A 412 37.33 -15.04 -29.72
N ASP A 413 37.37 -14.86 -28.40
CA ASP A 413 37.02 -15.90 -27.43
C ASP A 413 35.48 -15.90 -27.26
N PHE A 414 34.78 -16.37 -28.30
CA PHE A 414 33.32 -16.47 -28.31
C PHE A 414 32.86 -17.78 -27.63
N ALA A 415 32.12 -17.62 -26.52
CA ALA A 415 31.33 -18.60 -25.74
C ALA A 415 32.05 -19.32 -24.57
N PRO A 416 31.94 -18.78 -23.34
CA PRO A 416 30.72 -18.99 -22.52
C PRO A 416 30.22 -17.76 -21.71
N MET A 417 30.68 -16.53 -22.02
CA MET A 417 30.42 -15.35 -21.17
C MET A 417 29.10 -14.59 -21.41
N TYR A 418 28.27 -14.95 -22.41
CA TYR A 418 27.10 -14.13 -22.78
C TYR A 418 26.00 -14.03 -21.72
N PHE A 419 25.95 -14.96 -20.77
CA PHE A 419 24.97 -14.97 -19.68
C PHE A 419 25.61 -14.85 -18.28
N GLN A 420 26.85 -14.37 -18.21
CA GLN A 420 27.53 -14.15 -16.95
C GLN A 420 27.33 -12.71 -16.48
N MET A 421 26.91 -12.56 -15.22
CA MET A 421 26.86 -11.24 -14.60
C MET A 421 28.28 -10.67 -14.51
N PRO A 422 28.51 -9.41 -14.89
CA PRO A 422 29.77 -8.73 -14.59
C PRO A 422 30.01 -8.56 -13.10
N ASP A 423 31.24 -8.21 -12.73
CA ASP A 423 31.53 -7.79 -11.36
C ASP A 423 30.88 -6.43 -11.08
N TYR A 424 30.18 -6.35 -9.96
CA TYR A 424 29.48 -5.15 -9.51
C TYR A 424 29.78 -4.86 -8.05
N ARG A 425 29.74 -3.58 -7.69
CA ARG A 425 29.53 -3.16 -6.31
C ARG A 425 28.07 -2.79 -6.10
N ILE A 426 27.41 -3.48 -5.19
CA ILE A 426 25.97 -3.35 -4.90
C ILE A 426 25.75 -2.94 -3.45
N SER A 427 24.58 -2.38 -3.14
CA SER A 427 24.21 -2.10 -1.76
C SER A 427 24.01 -3.39 -0.95
N THR A 428 24.28 -3.32 0.36
CA THR A 428 23.93 -4.43 1.27
C THR A 428 22.42 -4.66 1.30
N CYS A 429 21.63 -3.59 1.18
CA CYS A 429 20.18 -3.66 1.06
C CYS A 429 19.74 -4.62 -0.06
N VAL A 430 20.22 -4.41 -1.30
CA VAL A 430 19.75 -5.24 -2.42
C VAL A 430 20.24 -6.67 -2.31
N HIS A 431 21.44 -6.86 -1.76
CA HIS A 431 21.98 -8.20 -1.48
C HIS A 431 21.06 -8.96 -0.51
N ASP A 432 20.71 -8.36 0.62
CA ASP A 432 19.87 -8.99 1.63
C ASP A 432 18.43 -9.22 1.13
N MET A 433 17.91 -8.30 0.30
CA MET A 433 16.60 -8.47 -0.35
C MET A 433 16.58 -9.64 -1.34
N VAL A 434 17.62 -9.77 -2.18
CA VAL A 434 17.73 -10.88 -3.14
C VAL A 434 17.92 -12.21 -2.39
N GLU A 435 18.70 -12.23 -1.32
CA GLU A 435 18.83 -13.41 -0.46
C GLU A 435 17.48 -13.82 0.14
N LEU A 436 16.72 -12.86 0.68
CA LEU A 436 15.36 -13.10 1.20
C LEU A 436 14.43 -13.64 0.10
N ALA A 437 14.54 -13.15 -1.13
CA ALA A 437 13.79 -13.67 -2.27
C ALA A 437 14.14 -15.15 -2.54
N HIS A 438 15.43 -15.52 -2.61
CA HIS A 438 15.85 -16.90 -2.81
C HIS A 438 15.39 -17.83 -1.68
N GLN A 439 15.47 -17.38 -0.42
CA GLN A 439 14.97 -18.13 0.73
C GLN A 439 13.46 -18.36 0.64
N THR A 440 12.71 -17.32 0.28
CA THR A 440 11.24 -17.41 0.11
C THR A 440 10.86 -18.33 -1.04
N LEU A 441 11.58 -18.31 -2.17
CA LEU A 441 11.35 -19.22 -3.29
C LEU A 441 11.64 -20.68 -2.91
N MET A 442 12.69 -20.92 -2.12
CA MET A 442 12.99 -22.23 -1.55
C MET A 442 11.89 -22.72 -0.60
N GLU A 443 11.37 -21.84 0.26
CA GLU A 443 10.25 -22.12 1.16
C GLU A 443 8.99 -22.48 0.36
N ALA A 444 8.64 -21.65 -0.63
CA ALA A 444 7.47 -21.84 -1.49
C ALA A 444 7.51 -23.14 -2.29
N SER A 445 8.70 -23.64 -2.64
CA SER A 445 8.85 -24.92 -3.37
C SER A 445 8.50 -26.16 -2.54
N LYS A 446 8.32 -26.03 -1.22
CA LYS A 446 8.07 -27.14 -0.29
C LYS A 446 6.64 -27.20 0.24
N ILE A 447 5.78 -26.26 -0.16
CA ILE A 447 4.40 -26.13 0.34
C ILE A 447 3.38 -26.39 -0.76
N ASP A 448 2.10 -26.39 -0.39
CA ASP A 448 1.01 -26.57 -1.35
C ASP A 448 0.92 -25.43 -2.37
N GLU A 449 0.30 -25.70 -3.52
CA GLU A 449 0.24 -24.79 -4.66
C GLU A 449 -0.35 -23.41 -4.33
N ARG A 450 -1.42 -23.35 -3.53
CA ARG A 450 -2.09 -22.08 -3.21
C ARG A 450 -1.21 -21.21 -2.32
N SER A 451 -0.57 -21.81 -1.32
CA SER A 451 0.35 -21.10 -0.43
C SER A 451 1.65 -20.70 -1.15
N ALA A 452 2.14 -21.56 -2.05
CA ALA A 452 3.28 -21.26 -2.91
C ALA A 452 3.01 -20.03 -3.80
N GLU A 453 1.82 -19.93 -4.40
CA GLU A 453 1.44 -18.78 -5.22
C GLU A 453 1.45 -17.45 -4.44
N ILE A 454 1.02 -17.47 -3.17
CA ILE A 454 1.07 -16.30 -2.29
C ILE A 454 2.51 -15.85 -2.03
N LEU A 455 3.42 -16.80 -1.74
CA LEU A 455 4.83 -16.48 -1.51
C LEU A 455 5.55 -16.03 -2.79
N LEU A 456 5.18 -16.59 -3.96
CA LEU A 456 5.66 -16.10 -5.25
C LEU A 456 5.24 -14.64 -5.48
N GLY A 457 3.99 -14.31 -5.15
CA GLY A 457 3.49 -12.94 -5.14
C GLY A 457 4.32 -12.04 -4.22
N ALA A 458 4.62 -12.49 -3.00
CA ALA A 458 5.42 -11.73 -2.04
C ALA A 458 6.83 -11.40 -2.54
N VAL A 459 7.49 -12.32 -3.26
CA VAL A 459 8.82 -12.06 -3.86
C VAL A 459 8.73 -11.03 -4.97
N ARG A 460 7.68 -11.06 -5.79
CA ARG A 460 7.43 -10.02 -6.81
C ARG A 460 7.20 -8.66 -6.16
N ASP A 461 6.36 -8.62 -5.12
CA ASP A 461 6.07 -7.41 -4.37
C ASP A 461 7.32 -6.86 -3.66
N LEU A 462 8.22 -7.73 -3.19
CA LEU A 462 9.50 -7.34 -2.61
C LEU A 462 10.39 -6.58 -3.61
N PHE A 463 10.47 -7.06 -4.86
CA PHE A 463 11.21 -6.34 -5.90
C PHE A 463 10.51 -5.03 -6.29
N PHE A 464 9.19 -5.02 -6.44
CA PHE A 464 8.44 -3.79 -6.68
C PHE A 464 8.63 -2.76 -5.57
N LEU A 465 8.67 -3.21 -4.31
CA LEU A 465 8.93 -2.36 -3.16
C LEU A 465 10.28 -1.64 -3.30
N PHE A 466 11.33 -2.34 -3.71
CA PHE A 466 12.64 -1.72 -4.01
C PHE A 466 12.51 -0.65 -5.10
N GLN A 467 11.89 -1.01 -6.23
CA GLN A 467 11.79 -0.15 -7.40
C GLN A 467 10.98 1.14 -7.13
N MET A 468 10.04 1.09 -6.19
CA MET A 468 9.25 2.24 -5.79
C MET A 468 9.89 3.05 -4.66
N MET A 469 10.44 2.39 -3.64
CA MET A 469 10.92 3.07 -2.44
C MET A 469 12.30 3.69 -2.60
N VAL A 470 13.26 3.03 -3.26
CA VAL A 470 14.63 3.56 -3.35
C VAL A 470 14.66 4.87 -4.13
N PRO A 471 14.03 5.00 -5.32
CA PRO A 471 13.96 6.28 -6.02
C PRO A 471 13.17 7.35 -5.25
N ALA A 472 12.22 6.97 -4.41
CA ALA A 472 11.44 7.92 -3.61
C ALA A 472 12.24 8.45 -2.40
N LEU A 473 12.99 7.59 -1.72
CA LEU A 473 13.75 7.94 -0.52
C LEU A 473 15.09 8.62 -0.84
N TYR A 474 15.74 8.22 -1.93
CA TYR A 474 17.10 8.65 -2.27
C TYR A 474 17.18 9.46 -3.57
N ALA A 475 16.06 10.06 -4.03
CA ALA A 475 15.97 10.81 -5.29
C ALA A 475 17.12 11.84 -5.44
N ASP A 476 17.29 12.70 -4.44
CA ASP A 476 18.30 13.76 -4.46
C ASP A 476 19.72 13.20 -4.44
N SER A 477 19.95 12.15 -3.65
CA SER A 477 21.26 11.48 -3.58
C SER A 477 21.61 10.79 -4.90
N ILE A 478 20.65 10.13 -5.55
CA ILE A 478 20.87 9.48 -6.86
C ILE A 478 21.23 10.51 -7.93
N ILE A 479 20.67 11.72 -7.87
CA ILE A 479 20.92 12.78 -8.86
C ILE A 479 22.26 13.48 -8.60
N ASN A 480 22.67 13.64 -7.34
CA ASN A 480 23.79 14.51 -6.98
C ASN A 480 25.06 13.77 -6.52
N ASP A 481 24.95 12.52 -6.07
CA ASP A 481 26.07 11.70 -5.60
C ASP A 481 26.37 10.56 -6.59
N GLY A 482 27.55 10.61 -7.21
CA GLY A 482 27.99 9.60 -8.17
C GLY A 482 28.08 8.20 -7.58
N ARG A 483 28.44 8.05 -6.30
CA ARG A 483 28.47 6.73 -5.64
C ARG A 483 27.07 6.15 -5.52
N VAL A 484 26.11 6.96 -5.07
CA VAL A 484 24.71 6.51 -4.90
C VAL A 484 24.06 6.22 -6.24
N CYS A 485 24.31 7.05 -7.26
CA CYS A 485 23.85 6.81 -8.63
C CYS A 485 24.34 5.46 -9.18
N MET A 486 25.63 5.16 -8.99
CA MET A 486 26.24 3.90 -9.38
C MET A 486 25.63 2.72 -8.64
N LEU A 487 25.49 2.80 -7.31
CA LEU A 487 24.87 1.73 -6.52
C LEU A 487 23.44 1.46 -7.00
N TYR A 488 22.64 2.50 -7.22
CA TYR A 488 21.28 2.33 -7.73
C TYR A 488 21.22 1.66 -9.10
N HIS A 489 22.08 2.07 -10.04
CA HIS A 489 22.21 1.40 -11.33
C HIS A 489 22.57 -0.08 -11.15
N ASN A 490 23.60 -0.36 -10.35
CA ASN A 490 24.10 -1.72 -10.15
C ASN A 490 23.09 -2.62 -9.45
N ASP A 491 22.40 -2.11 -8.43
CA ASP A 491 21.37 -2.85 -7.71
C ASP A 491 20.22 -3.26 -8.64
N CYS A 492 19.79 -2.36 -9.53
CA CYS A 492 18.77 -2.67 -10.53
C CYS A 492 19.23 -3.73 -11.54
N MET A 493 20.49 -3.66 -11.98
CA MET A 493 21.08 -4.67 -12.85
C MET A 493 21.23 -6.02 -12.13
N TYR A 494 21.67 -6.00 -10.88
CA TYR A 494 21.82 -7.18 -10.02
C TYR A 494 20.49 -7.93 -9.87
N ILE A 495 19.42 -7.23 -9.50
CA ILE A 495 18.06 -7.79 -9.43
C ILE A 495 17.67 -8.41 -10.78
N THR A 496 17.96 -7.72 -11.89
CA THR A 496 17.63 -8.20 -13.24
C THR A 496 18.31 -9.53 -13.57
N TYR A 497 19.60 -9.69 -13.25
CA TYR A 497 20.31 -10.96 -13.47
C TYR A 497 19.68 -12.09 -12.66
N HIS A 498 19.32 -11.82 -11.40
CA HIS A 498 18.64 -12.80 -10.57
C HIS A 498 17.26 -13.17 -11.13
N MET A 499 16.42 -12.21 -11.55
CA MET A 499 15.14 -12.48 -12.21
C MET A 499 15.28 -13.41 -13.42
N LEU A 500 16.26 -13.16 -14.30
CA LEU A 500 16.51 -14.00 -15.46
C LEU A 500 16.91 -15.44 -15.10
N SER A 501 17.60 -15.63 -13.98
CA SER A 501 18.06 -16.94 -13.51
C SER A 501 17.04 -17.69 -12.64
N ILE A 502 16.18 -16.99 -11.90
CA ILE A 502 15.24 -17.58 -10.93
C ILE A 502 14.33 -18.62 -11.60
N GLY A 503 13.80 -18.31 -12.79
CA GLY A 503 12.98 -19.27 -13.54
C GLY A 503 13.71 -20.59 -13.80
N PHE A 504 15.00 -20.53 -14.15
CA PHE A 504 15.81 -21.70 -14.40
C PHE A 504 16.06 -22.54 -13.12
N HIS A 505 16.39 -21.88 -12.01
CA HIS A 505 16.71 -22.58 -10.75
C HIS A 505 15.49 -23.19 -10.05
N TYR A 506 14.33 -22.52 -10.14
CA TYR A 506 13.20 -22.82 -9.27
C TYR A 506 11.99 -23.39 -10.00
N ALA A 507 11.71 -23.03 -11.26
CA ALA A 507 10.43 -23.36 -11.90
C ALA A 507 10.12 -24.86 -11.89
N LYS A 508 11.11 -25.72 -12.11
CA LYS A 508 10.93 -27.19 -12.09
C LYS A 508 10.52 -27.76 -10.72
N ARG A 509 10.71 -27.00 -9.64
CA ARG A 509 10.33 -27.39 -8.27
C ARG A 509 8.87 -27.10 -7.95
N PHE A 510 8.16 -26.39 -8.83
CA PHE A 510 6.76 -26.02 -8.65
C PHE A 510 5.82 -26.82 -9.57
N PRO A 511 4.53 -26.96 -9.20
CA PRO A 511 3.49 -27.51 -10.07
C PRO A 511 3.39 -26.76 -11.41
N ARG A 512 3.10 -27.51 -12.50
CA ARG A 512 3.05 -26.99 -13.89
C ARG A 512 2.18 -25.74 -14.06
N SER A 513 1.08 -25.65 -13.32
CA SER A 513 0.13 -24.53 -13.31
C SER A 513 0.75 -23.18 -12.90
N ILE A 514 1.79 -23.19 -12.05
CA ILE A 514 2.41 -21.97 -11.52
C ILE A 514 3.87 -21.76 -11.94
N GLN A 515 4.47 -22.68 -12.71
CA GLN A 515 5.87 -22.57 -13.16
C GLN A 515 6.16 -21.27 -13.93
N ALA A 516 5.21 -20.84 -14.79
CA ALA A 516 5.36 -19.61 -15.57
C ALA A 516 5.45 -18.35 -14.69
N LYS A 517 4.84 -18.36 -13.49
CA LYS A 517 4.84 -17.22 -12.55
C LYS A 517 6.17 -17.04 -11.82
N VAL A 518 7.02 -18.07 -11.81
CA VAL A 518 8.31 -18.07 -11.09
C VAL A 518 9.34 -17.17 -11.76
N ALA A 519 9.36 -17.09 -13.10
CA ALA A 519 10.49 -16.51 -13.82
C ALA A 519 10.61 -14.97 -13.74
N MET A 520 9.56 -14.24 -13.35
CA MET A 520 9.55 -12.77 -13.16
C MET A 520 10.21 -11.93 -14.28
N ILE A 521 10.35 -12.49 -15.48
CA ILE A 521 11.05 -11.87 -16.62
C ILE A 521 10.32 -10.60 -17.08
N ASP A 522 9.02 -10.53 -16.84
CA ASP A 522 8.17 -9.39 -17.14
C ASP A 522 8.57 -8.11 -16.37
N LEU A 523 9.27 -8.24 -15.24
CA LEU A 523 9.76 -7.11 -14.45
C LEU A 523 11.10 -6.56 -14.95
N VAL A 524 11.90 -7.36 -15.65
CA VAL A 524 13.25 -7.01 -16.11
C VAL A 524 13.32 -5.68 -16.87
N PRO A 525 12.43 -5.37 -17.84
CA PRO A 525 12.50 -4.11 -18.58
C PRO A 525 12.40 -2.87 -17.68
N ILE A 526 11.56 -2.92 -16.64
CA ILE A 526 11.33 -1.79 -15.74
C ILE A 526 12.60 -1.48 -14.92
N PHE A 527 13.29 -2.51 -14.43
CA PHE A 527 14.54 -2.34 -13.68
C PHE A 527 15.69 -1.86 -14.55
N ARG A 528 15.88 -2.46 -15.74
CA ARG A 528 16.93 -2.03 -16.70
C ARG A 528 16.73 -0.58 -17.12
N GLN A 529 15.51 -0.22 -17.49
CA GLN A 529 15.19 1.15 -17.89
C GLN A 529 15.44 2.14 -16.74
N SER A 530 15.11 1.77 -15.51
CA SER A 530 15.36 2.60 -14.33
C SER A 530 16.85 2.82 -14.08
N ALA A 531 17.65 1.75 -14.18
CA ALA A 531 19.11 1.80 -14.05
C ALA A 531 19.73 2.73 -15.10
N GLU A 532 19.44 2.46 -16.38
CA GLU A 532 20.01 3.20 -17.52
C GLU A 532 19.59 4.67 -17.50
N LYS A 533 18.32 4.95 -17.17
CA LYS A 533 17.80 6.31 -17.08
C LYS A 533 18.49 7.11 -15.97
N SER A 534 18.68 6.53 -14.79
CA SER A 534 19.36 7.22 -13.68
C SER A 534 20.82 7.51 -14.00
N LEU A 535 21.56 6.51 -14.51
CA LEU A 535 22.97 6.69 -14.89
C LEU A 535 23.13 7.70 -16.03
N SER A 536 22.27 7.64 -17.05
CA SER A 536 22.29 8.58 -18.18
C SER A 536 21.96 10.00 -17.74
N LYS A 537 20.97 10.19 -16.87
CA LYS A 537 20.63 11.51 -16.33
C LYS A 537 21.78 12.12 -15.53
N PHE A 538 22.42 11.33 -14.66
CA PHE A 538 23.58 11.79 -13.90
C PHE A 538 24.73 12.20 -14.83
N THR A 539 25.04 11.34 -15.81
CA THR A 539 26.07 11.57 -16.84
C THR A 539 25.84 12.87 -17.60
N LEU A 540 24.62 13.08 -18.12
CA LEU A 540 24.27 14.30 -18.84
C LEU A 540 24.26 15.54 -17.93
N SER A 541 23.95 15.39 -16.64
CA SER A 541 23.99 16.49 -15.68
C SER A 541 25.42 16.98 -15.46
N VAL A 542 26.36 16.05 -15.22
CA VAL A 542 27.79 16.37 -15.07
C VAL A 542 28.36 16.96 -16.36
N GLN A 543 28.06 16.35 -17.52
CA GLN A 543 28.46 16.86 -18.83
C GLN A 543 27.98 18.30 -19.05
N ARG A 544 26.70 18.58 -18.78
CA ARG A 544 26.15 19.94 -18.91
C ARG A 544 26.84 20.93 -17.97
N GLU A 545 27.07 20.55 -16.71
CA GLU A 545 27.78 21.42 -15.78
C GLU A 545 29.18 21.78 -16.29
N PHE A 546 29.93 20.80 -16.77
CA PHE A 546 31.25 21.02 -17.34
C PHE A 546 31.20 21.93 -18.57
N LEU A 547 30.29 21.67 -19.51
CA LEU A 547 30.12 22.49 -20.70
C LEU A 547 29.72 23.93 -20.37
N THR A 548 28.74 24.13 -19.50
CA THR A 548 28.30 25.47 -19.08
C THR A 548 29.44 26.24 -18.41
N LYS A 549 30.25 25.58 -17.59
CA LYS A 549 31.41 26.21 -16.94
C LYS A 549 32.51 26.57 -17.94
N VAL A 550 32.84 25.72 -18.91
CA VAL A 550 33.77 26.07 -20.01
C VAL A 550 33.23 27.24 -20.82
N GLN A 551 31.94 27.25 -21.12
CA GLN A 551 31.30 28.31 -21.89
C GLN A 551 31.28 29.66 -21.15
N ALA A 552 31.22 29.63 -19.82
CA ALA A 552 31.26 30.82 -18.98
C ALA A 552 32.68 31.40 -18.82
N LEU A 553 33.73 30.65 -19.16
CA LEU A 553 35.10 31.16 -19.07
C LEU A 553 35.29 32.38 -19.99
N PRO A 554 36.01 33.42 -19.52
CA PRO A 554 36.34 34.57 -20.36
C PRO A 554 37.25 34.11 -21.50
N TRP A 555 37.11 34.73 -22.68
CA TRP A 555 37.99 34.41 -23.80
C TRP A 555 39.47 34.55 -23.41
N PRO A 556 40.36 33.62 -23.80
CA PRO A 556 41.79 33.76 -23.55
C PRO A 556 42.27 35.03 -24.25
N SER A 557 42.76 36.02 -23.52
CA SER A 557 43.34 37.23 -24.11
C SER A 557 44.56 37.62 -23.30
N ALA A 558 45.43 38.47 -23.87
CA ALA A 558 46.57 39.03 -23.14
C ALA A 558 46.19 39.73 -21.83
N VAL A 559 44.92 40.12 -21.63
CA VAL A 559 44.44 40.85 -20.45
C VAL A 559 43.61 39.97 -19.51
N SER A 560 42.96 38.92 -20.03
CA SER A 560 42.10 38.02 -19.25
C SER A 560 42.89 37.21 -18.19
N PRO A 561 42.42 37.07 -16.94
CA PRO A 561 43.09 36.26 -15.93
C PRO A 561 42.96 34.75 -16.22
N LEU A 562 44.09 34.07 -16.42
CA LEU A 562 44.16 32.61 -16.60
C LEU A 562 43.88 31.81 -15.31
N VAL A 563 43.83 32.47 -14.16
CA VAL A 563 43.49 31.85 -12.87
C VAL A 563 42.12 31.16 -12.93
N GLN A 564 41.15 31.73 -13.64
CA GLN A 564 39.81 31.13 -13.78
C GLN A 564 39.83 29.81 -14.57
N TYR A 565 40.77 29.66 -15.50
CA TYR A 565 40.98 28.40 -16.24
C TYR A 565 41.60 27.35 -15.33
N GLU A 566 42.59 27.74 -14.53
CA GLU A 566 43.23 26.87 -13.53
C GLU A 566 42.19 26.38 -12.49
N ASP A 567 41.38 27.29 -11.95
CA ASP A 567 40.30 26.95 -11.01
C ASP A 567 39.26 26.01 -11.65
N PHE A 568 38.93 26.24 -12.91
CA PHE A 568 38.05 25.35 -13.68
C PHE A 568 38.63 23.95 -13.83
N VAL A 569 39.90 23.82 -14.25
CA VAL A 569 40.56 22.51 -14.43
C VAL A 569 40.67 21.79 -13.09
N LYS A 570 41.06 22.48 -12.02
CA LYS A 570 41.10 21.90 -10.66
C LYS A 570 39.72 21.37 -10.23
N MET A 571 38.65 22.11 -10.51
CA MET A 571 37.28 21.69 -10.22
C MET A 571 36.87 20.45 -11.03
N VAL A 572 37.20 20.40 -12.32
CA VAL A 572 36.97 19.23 -13.18
C VAL A 572 37.72 18.02 -12.65
N ASN A 573 39.02 18.11 -12.42
CA ASN A 573 39.85 17.01 -11.94
C ASN A 573 39.38 16.50 -10.57
N PHE A 574 39.05 17.41 -9.65
CA PHE A 574 38.49 17.05 -8.36
C PHE A 574 37.17 16.27 -8.51
N LYS A 575 36.28 16.75 -9.38
CA LYS A 575 34.97 16.09 -9.60
C LYS A 575 35.10 14.75 -10.31
N ILE A 576 35.95 14.65 -11.34
CA ILE A 576 36.25 13.39 -12.03
C ILE A 576 36.84 12.39 -11.04
N SER A 577 37.85 12.80 -10.25
CA SER A 577 38.48 11.94 -9.23
C SER A 577 37.47 11.40 -8.22
N LYS A 578 36.56 12.26 -7.73
CA LYS A 578 35.51 11.87 -6.79
C LYS A 578 34.53 10.85 -7.39
N ILE A 579 34.23 10.95 -8.69
CA ILE A 579 33.33 10.01 -9.40
C ILE A 579 34.07 8.72 -9.75
N SER A 580 35.29 8.82 -10.28
CA SER A 580 36.07 7.69 -10.79
C SER A 580 36.46 6.71 -9.69
N LEU A 581 36.80 7.20 -8.50
CA LEU A 581 37.25 6.38 -7.39
C LEU A 581 36.26 5.25 -7.03
N PRO A 582 34.97 5.53 -6.72
CA PRO A 582 34.01 4.46 -6.47
C PRO A 582 33.62 3.68 -7.72
N TRP A 583 33.66 4.29 -8.91
CA TRP A 583 33.17 3.69 -10.15
C TRP A 583 34.13 2.66 -10.73
N LYS A 584 35.43 2.88 -10.62
CA LYS A 584 36.45 1.97 -11.12
C LYS A 584 36.38 0.59 -10.47
N GLU A 585 36.04 0.54 -9.18
CA GLU A 585 35.87 -0.72 -8.45
C GLU A 585 34.43 -1.25 -8.49
N GLY A 586 33.46 -0.42 -8.90
CA GLY A 586 32.03 -0.73 -8.78
C GLY A 586 31.29 -1.01 -10.08
N LEU A 587 31.76 -0.48 -11.22
CA LEU A 587 31.16 -0.68 -12.53
C LEU A 587 31.99 -1.63 -13.40
N PRO A 588 31.37 -2.33 -14.36
CA PRO A 588 32.08 -3.06 -15.39
C PRO A 588 32.98 -2.10 -16.18
N CYS A 589 34.22 -2.51 -16.44
CA CYS A 589 35.25 -1.67 -17.05
C CYS A 589 34.78 -0.94 -18.33
N GLY A 590 34.14 -1.66 -19.26
CA GLY A 590 33.64 -1.07 -20.50
C GLY A 590 32.52 -0.03 -20.28
N LEU A 591 31.65 -0.24 -19.29
CA LEU A 591 30.58 0.71 -18.95
C LEU A 591 31.14 1.94 -18.25
N TYR A 592 32.08 1.74 -17.31
CA TYR A 592 32.78 2.82 -16.62
C TYR A 592 33.47 3.77 -17.61
N GLN A 593 34.34 3.22 -18.47
CA GLN A 593 35.14 3.99 -19.42
C GLN A 593 34.25 4.77 -20.41
N ARG A 594 33.22 4.10 -20.96
CA ARG A 594 32.28 4.74 -21.87
C ARG A 594 31.51 5.88 -21.20
N THR A 595 31.00 5.66 -19.99
CA THR A 595 30.22 6.66 -19.26
C THR A 595 31.07 7.86 -18.87
N LEU A 596 32.31 7.64 -18.43
CA LEU A 596 33.24 8.72 -18.12
C LEU A 596 33.62 9.52 -19.38
N GLY A 597 33.89 8.84 -20.50
CA GLY A 597 34.16 9.48 -21.79
C GLY A 597 33.03 10.42 -22.20
N LEU A 598 31.77 9.98 -22.08
CA LEU A 598 30.59 10.80 -22.37
C LEU A 598 30.49 12.06 -21.49
N MET A 599 31.00 12.03 -20.25
CA MET A 599 31.01 13.21 -19.37
C MET A 599 32.09 14.23 -19.78
N VAL A 600 33.27 13.75 -20.17
CA VAL A 600 34.50 14.56 -20.24
C VAL A 600 34.81 15.01 -21.67
N GLU A 601 34.61 14.16 -22.67
CA GLU A 601 35.02 14.44 -24.07
C GLU A 601 34.42 15.75 -24.63
N PRO A 602 33.11 16.05 -24.47
CA PRO A 602 32.56 17.30 -24.99
C PRO A 602 33.17 18.55 -24.34
N MET A 603 33.56 18.44 -23.06
CA MET A 603 34.24 19.51 -22.35
C MET A 603 35.64 19.73 -22.91
N LEU A 604 36.40 18.66 -23.19
CA LEU A 604 37.71 18.74 -23.82
C LEU A 604 37.62 19.37 -25.21
N ALA A 605 36.65 18.95 -26.04
CA ALA A 605 36.42 19.51 -27.36
C ALA A 605 36.09 21.01 -27.30
N ALA A 606 35.19 21.42 -26.39
CA ALA A 606 34.85 22.83 -26.19
C ALA A 606 36.03 23.66 -25.67
N PHE A 607 36.88 23.08 -24.82
CA PHE A 607 38.10 23.73 -24.33
C PHE A 607 39.13 23.92 -25.45
N LEU A 608 39.36 22.88 -26.27
CA LEU A 608 40.25 22.94 -27.43
C LEU A 608 39.78 24.00 -28.44
N ASP A 609 38.49 24.02 -28.77
CA ASP A 609 37.94 24.99 -29.72
C ASP A 609 38.12 26.44 -29.23
N ARG A 610 38.05 26.68 -27.92
CA ARG A 610 38.32 28.01 -27.35
C ARG A 610 39.77 28.47 -27.46
N ILE A 611 40.72 27.53 -27.52
CA ILE A 611 42.14 27.87 -27.65
C ILE A 611 42.51 28.01 -29.13
N VAL A 612 41.94 27.18 -30.00
CA VAL A 612 42.50 26.91 -31.33
C VAL A 612 41.61 27.40 -32.49
N ASN A 613 40.31 27.67 -32.29
CA ASN A 613 39.38 27.92 -33.40
C ASN A 613 39.24 29.40 -33.80
N GLU A 614 39.79 29.77 -34.97
CA GLU A 614 39.84 31.14 -35.51
C GLU A 614 38.47 31.76 -35.83
N GLU A 615 37.47 30.98 -36.22
CA GLU A 615 36.12 31.51 -36.53
C GLU A 615 35.40 31.96 -35.26
N VAL A 616 35.53 31.19 -34.18
CA VAL A 616 35.02 31.54 -32.84
C VAL A 616 35.75 32.77 -32.30
N VAL A 617 37.08 32.84 -32.51
CA VAL A 617 37.91 34.02 -32.18
C VAL A 617 37.39 35.26 -32.91
N LYS A 618 37.17 35.15 -34.23
CA LYS A 618 36.72 36.26 -35.09
C LYS A 618 35.32 36.74 -34.72
N GLN A 619 34.38 35.85 -34.44
CA GLN A 619 32.99 36.19 -34.12
C GLN A 619 32.86 36.96 -32.79
N TYR A 620 33.60 36.57 -31.76
CA TYR A 620 33.56 37.24 -30.44
C TYR A 620 34.32 38.57 -30.40
N ILE A 621 35.41 38.71 -31.17
CA ILE A 621 36.23 39.93 -31.18
C ILE A 621 35.61 41.02 -32.09
N PHE A 622 34.81 40.65 -33.10
CA PHE A 622 34.14 41.63 -33.97
C PHE A 622 33.21 42.59 -33.22
N GLU A 623 32.59 42.16 -32.11
CA GLU A 623 31.73 43.02 -31.28
C GLU A 623 32.50 44.02 -30.40
N ARG A 624 33.81 43.85 -30.21
CA ARG A 624 34.65 44.71 -29.34
C ARG A 624 35.96 45.10 -30.04
N LEU A 625 35.86 46.10 -30.91
CA LEU A 625 36.90 46.96 -31.52
C LEU A 625 38.38 46.46 -31.59
N GLN A 626 38.91 46.54 -32.82
CA GLN A 626 40.29 46.43 -33.33
C GLN A 626 40.87 45.03 -33.64
N TYR A 627 40.87 44.73 -34.93
CA TYR A 627 41.57 43.65 -35.64
C TYR A 627 43.07 43.46 -35.31
N SER A 628 43.73 44.46 -34.73
CA SER A 628 45.15 44.41 -34.34
C SER A 628 45.43 43.54 -33.10
N TYR A 629 44.40 43.19 -32.32
CA TYR A 629 44.54 42.38 -31.09
C TYR A 629 44.27 40.88 -31.27
N ILE A 630 43.78 40.44 -32.44
CA ILE A 630 43.41 39.04 -32.74
C ILE A 630 44.62 38.09 -32.67
N LEU A 631 45.84 38.62 -32.87
CA LEU A 631 47.10 37.85 -32.83
C LEU A 631 47.82 37.89 -31.46
N LYS A 632 47.20 38.46 -30.41
CA LYS A 632 47.72 38.46 -29.02
C LYS A 632 46.83 37.67 -28.04
N VAL A 633 46.08 36.70 -28.55
CA VAL A 633 45.19 35.83 -27.74
C VAL A 633 46.02 34.93 -26.79
N ILE A 634 47.18 34.46 -27.25
CA ILE A 634 48.14 33.68 -26.45
C ILE A 634 49.52 34.35 -26.58
N SER A 635 49.79 35.37 -25.78
CA SER A 635 51.11 36.01 -25.81
C SER A 635 52.20 35.02 -25.37
N VAL A 636 53.39 35.07 -25.98
CA VAL A 636 54.60 34.29 -25.59
C VAL A 636 54.78 34.23 -24.06
N SER A 637 54.54 35.36 -23.38
CA SER A 637 54.67 35.51 -21.92
C SER A 637 53.74 34.61 -21.09
N ARG A 638 52.66 34.08 -21.68
CA ARG A 638 51.68 33.22 -21.02
C ARG A 638 51.70 31.78 -21.51
N SER A 639 52.58 31.44 -22.47
CA SER A 639 52.78 30.07 -22.96
C SER A 639 53.03 29.08 -21.81
N PRO A 640 53.89 29.38 -20.81
CA PRO A 640 54.13 28.46 -19.70
C PRO A 640 52.89 28.21 -18.82
N GLN A 641 52.06 29.24 -18.62
CA GLN A 641 50.83 29.13 -17.83
C GLN A 641 49.76 28.32 -18.57
N LEU A 642 49.61 28.53 -19.88
CA LEU A 642 48.69 27.76 -20.69
C LEU A 642 49.14 26.30 -20.81
N HIS A 643 50.44 26.06 -20.98
CA HIS A 643 51.02 24.73 -20.95
C HIS A 643 50.71 24.03 -19.62
N HIS A 644 50.87 24.74 -18.49
CA HIS A 644 50.51 24.20 -17.17
C HIS A 644 49.04 23.82 -17.07
N ILE A 645 48.12 24.68 -17.52
CA ILE A 645 46.67 24.42 -17.50
C ILE A 645 46.32 23.20 -18.36
N ILE A 646 46.87 23.11 -19.58
CA ILE A 646 46.63 21.96 -20.46
C ILE A 646 47.21 20.68 -19.84
N SER A 647 48.41 20.75 -19.26
CA SER A 647 49.03 19.62 -18.55
C SER A 647 48.16 19.13 -17.41
N GLN A 648 47.58 20.03 -16.62
CA GLN A 648 46.63 19.69 -15.56
C GLN A 648 45.33 19.10 -16.13
N LEU A 649 44.80 19.64 -17.23
CA LEU A 649 43.59 19.11 -17.86
C LEU A 649 43.81 17.67 -18.38
N LEU A 650 45.01 17.38 -18.88
CA LEU A 650 45.40 16.03 -19.33
C LEU A 650 45.52 15.02 -18.18
N GLU A 651 45.52 15.43 -16.91
CA GLU A 651 45.44 14.51 -15.77
C GLU A 651 44.14 13.68 -15.75
N CYS A 652 43.10 14.10 -16.50
CA CYS A 652 41.88 13.31 -16.67
C CYS A 652 42.15 11.90 -17.27
N VAL A 653 43.28 11.72 -17.96
CA VAL A 653 43.75 10.43 -18.48
C VAL A 653 44.02 9.42 -17.36
N ASN A 654 44.40 9.89 -16.16
CA ASN A 654 44.68 9.04 -15.00
C ASN A 654 43.43 8.31 -14.46
N ALA A 655 42.23 8.69 -14.92
CA ALA A 655 41.01 7.95 -14.61
C ALA A 655 40.93 6.59 -15.35
N TYR A 656 41.68 6.43 -16.45
CA TYR A 656 41.73 5.19 -17.23
C TYR A 656 42.91 4.31 -16.80
N ASP A 657 42.91 3.02 -17.18
CA ASP A 657 44.01 2.12 -16.83
C ASP A 657 45.25 2.30 -17.71
N SER A 658 45.07 2.87 -18.91
CA SER A 658 46.16 3.16 -19.84
C SER A 658 45.83 4.37 -20.71
N THR A 659 46.87 5.00 -21.25
CA THR A 659 46.75 6.12 -22.20
C THR A 659 45.98 5.71 -23.46
N ALA A 660 46.28 4.55 -24.04
CA ALA A 660 45.58 4.04 -25.22
C ALA A 660 44.07 3.86 -25.00
N GLN A 661 43.65 3.44 -23.81
CA GLN A 661 42.23 3.38 -23.46
C GLN A 661 41.62 4.78 -23.33
N ALA A 662 42.33 5.72 -22.71
CA ALA A 662 41.86 7.10 -22.64
C ALA A 662 41.67 7.69 -24.05
N GLU A 663 42.61 7.49 -24.96
CA GLU A 663 42.54 7.98 -26.35
C GLU A 663 41.32 7.42 -27.11
N LYS A 664 40.96 6.15 -26.85
CA LYS A 664 39.76 5.52 -27.45
C LYS A 664 38.46 6.23 -27.06
N PHE A 665 38.34 6.69 -25.82
CA PHE A 665 37.11 7.29 -25.29
C PHE A 665 37.16 8.82 -25.24
N LEU A 666 38.36 9.41 -25.29
CA LEU A 666 38.65 10.83 -25.23
C LEU A 666 39.56 11.26 -26.39
N PRO A 667 39.13 11.18 -27.67
CA PRO A 667 40.01 11.46 -28.81
C PRO A 667 40.60 12.88 -28.80
N THR A 668 39.96 13.84 -28.13
CA THR A 668 40.47 15.22 -28.04
C THR A 668 41.78 15.34 -27.23
N ILE A 669 42.12 14.38 -26.37
CA ILE A 669 43.36 14.46 -25.56
C ILE A 669 44.61 14.49 -26.42
N VAL A 670 44.63 13.76 -27.54
CA VAL A 670 45.81 13.70 -28.43
C VAL A 670 46.04 15.06 -29.10
N GLN A 671 44.96 15.73 -29.49
CA GLN A 671 45.04 17.08 -30.03
C GLN A 671 45.51 18.09 -28.97
N LEU A 672 45.07 17.94 -27.71
CA LEU A 672 45.54 18.79 -26.61
C LEU A 672 47.00 18.55 -26.24
N GLN A 673 47.49 17.30 -26.35
CA GLN A 673 48.90 16.97 -26.22
C GLN A 673 49.72 17.66 -27.31
N ASP A 674 49.28 17.61 -28.57
CA ASP A 674 49.91 18.35 -29.67
C ASP A 674 49.95 19.87 -29.38
N VAL A 675 48.87 20.45 -28.82
CA VAL A 675 48.86 21.87 -28.42
C VAL A 675 49.87 22.14 -27.29
N ALA A 676 49.96 21.28 -26.27
CA ALA A 676 50.94 21.43 -25.20
C ALA A 676 52.38 21.43 -25.75
N LEU A 677 52.68 20.51 -26.66
CA LEU A 677 53.97 20.42 -27.34
C LEU A 677 54.31 21.69 -28.15
N ILE A 678 53.33 22.30 -28.83
CA ILE A 678 53.53 23.56 -29.59
C ILE A 678 53.82 24.76 -28.67
N LEU A 679 53.39 24.72 -27.40
CA LEU A 679 53.62 25.79 -26.43
C LEU A 679 55.06 25.82 -25.87
N GLU A 680 55.89 24.84 -26.21
CA GLU A 680 57.33 24.79 -25.93
C GLU A 680 58.16 25.77 -26.80
N PRO A 681 59.45 26.02 -26.50
CA PRO A 681 60.28 26.97 -27.25
C PRO A 681 60.38 26.68 -28.77
N ILE A 682 60.46 27.73 -29.59
CA ILE A 682 60.38 27.72 -31.07
C ILE A 682 61.36 26.73 -31.75
N ALA A 683 62.55 26.53 -31.19
CA ALA A 683 63.54 25.58 -31.73
C ALA A 683 63.04 24.12 -31.69
N SER A 684 62.24 23.76 -30.68
CA SER A 684 61.63 22.43 -30.52
C SER A 684 60.57 22.18 -31.60
N ILE A 685 59.77 23.21 -31.93
CA ILE A 685 58.64 23.10 -32.85
C ILE A 685 59.09 22.71 -34.28
N GLN A 686 60.19 23.28 -34.77
CA GLN A 686 60.72 22.97 -36.11
C GLN A 686 61.17 21.51 -36.23
N ASP A 687 61.79 20.96 -35.19
CA ASP A 687 62.25 19.58 -35.17
C ASP A 687 61.08 18.60 -34.96
N MET A 688 60.09 18.97 -34.15
CA MET A 688 58.90 18.16 -33.90
C MET A 688 57.95 18.06 -35.10
N VAL A 689 57.86 19.12 -35.90
CA VAL A 689 57.13 19.11 -37.18
C VAL A 689 57.85 18.21 -38.20
N LYS A 690 59.18 18.22 -38.25
CA LYS A 690 59.97 17.33 -39.13
C LYS A 690 59.90 15.86 -38.70
N ASP A 691 59.82 15.60 -37.40
CA ASP A 691 59.68 14.25 -36.82
C ASP A 691 58.26 13.67 -36.94
N GLY A 692 57.28 14.46 -37.40
CA GLY A 692 55.88 14.02 -37.52
C GLY A 692 55.14 13.84 -36.19
N LYS A 693 55.65 14.41 -35.09
CA LYS A 693 55.08 14.23 -33.73
C LYS A 693 53.79 15.02 -33.48
N ILE A 694 53.45 15.99 -34.34
CA ILE A 694 52.29 16.89 -34.21
C ILE A 694 51.32 16.64 -35.37
N SER A 695 50.91 15.40 -35.57
CA SER A 695 50.15 14.97 -36.75
C SER A 695 48.63 15.04 -36.58
N THR A 696 48.12 15.23 -35.36
CA THR A 696 46.67 15.08 -35.08
C THR A 696 45.91 16.39 -35.17
N LEU A 697 46.58 17.54 -34.98
CA LEU A 697 46.01 18.85 -35.26
C LEU A 697 45.98 19.16 -36.77
N ASN A 698 44.86 19.70 -37.24
CA ASN A 698 44.73 20.17 -38.62
C ASN A 698 45.78 21.26 -38.91
N LYS A 699 46.42 21.24 -40.08
CA LYS A 699 47.38 22.25 -40.55
C LYS A 699 46.88 23.68 -40.32
N LYS A 700 45.60 23.97 -40.58
CA LYS A 700 45.00 25.31 -40.31
C LYS A 700 45.12 25.72 -38.84
N ARG A 701 44.85 24.79 -37.92
CA ARG A 701 44.93 24.98 -36.46
C ARG A 701 46.37 25.20 -36.00
N ILE A 702 47.33 24.46 -36.56
CA ILE A 702 48.76 24.65 -36.32
C ILE A 702 49.21 26.04 -36.79
N THR A 703 48.83 26.46 -37.99
CA THR A 703 49.10 27.80 -38.53
C THR A 703 48.58 28.91 -37.62
N ILE A 704 47.37 28.75 -37.06
CA ILE A 704 46.77 29.71 -36.11
C ILE A 704 47.63 29.82 -34.84
N LEU A 705 48.03 28.68 -34.25
CA LEU A 705 48.84 28.65 -33.04
C LEU A 705 50.23 29.26 -33.25
N VAL A 706 50.89 28.92 -34.37
CA VAL A 706 52.21 29.50 -34.73
C VAL A 706 52.12 31.01 -34.96
N ARG A 707 51.03 31.49 -35.58
CA ARG A 707 50.78 32.93 -35.76
C ARG A 707 50.54 33.67 -34.43
N ALA A 708 49.94 33.00 -33.45
CA ALA A 708 49.66 33.59 -32.13
C ALA A 708 50.87 33.56 -31.19
N LEU A 709 51.67 32.49 -31.24
CA LEU A 709 52.75 32.23 -30.29
C LEU A 709 54.11 32.79 -30.71
N VAL A 710 54.34 33.01 -32.01
CA VAL A 710 55.65 33.49 -32.50
C VAL A 710 55.58 34.99 -32.80
N PRO A 711 56.52 35.82 -32.30
CA PRO A 711 56.62 37.23 -32.69
C PRO A 711 56.85 37.38 -34.20
N CYS A 712 56.21 38.35 -34.85
CA CYS A 712 56.41 38.64 -36.29
C CYS A 712 57.89 38.85 -36.61
N GLY A 713 58.46 37.98 -37.47
CA GLY A 713 59.87 37.99 -37.89
C GLY A 713 60.19 36.92 -38.94
N SER A 714 61.44 36.85 -39.40
CA SER A 714 61.88 35.89 -40.43
C SER A 714 61.63 34.44 -40.02
N SER A 715 61.91 34.08 -38.77
CA SER A 715 61.71 32.72 -38.24
C SER A 715 60.25 32.26 -38.25
N GLN A 716 59.28 33.17 -38.10
CA GLN A 716 57.85 32.85 -38.19
C GLN A 716 57.46 32.57 -39.64
N ASN A 717 57.90 33.42 -40.57
CA ASN A 717 57.62 33.26 -41.99
C ASN A 717 58.27 31.97 -42.54
N ASP A 718 59.49 31.63 -42.11
CA ASP A 718 60.15 30.39 -42.50
C ASP A 718 59.40 29.14 -42.01
N LEU A 719 58.88 29.15 -40.77
CA LEU A 719 58.05 28.07 -40.21
C LEU A 719 56.70 27.94 -40.92
N LEU A 720 56.05 29.06 -41.20
CA LEU A 720 54.78 29.08 -41.94
C LEU A 720 54.96 28.59 -43.38
N ASN A 721 56.03 29.03 -44.05
CA ASN A 721 56.39 28.57 -45.39
C ASN A 721 56.72 27.06 -45.39
N GLN A 722 57.44 26.53 -44.39
CA GLN A 722 57.69 25.09 -44.26
C GLN A 722 56.40 24.27 -44.04
N LEU A 723 55.45 24.80 -43.25
CA LEU A 723 54.14 24.17 -43.06
C LEU A 723 53.29 24.20 -44.34
N GLU A 724 53.40 25.27 -45.14
CA GLU A 724 52.75 25.42 -46.45
C GLU A 724 53.44 24.55 -47.53
N ASP A 725 54.77 24.46 -47.56
CA ASP A 725 55.59 23.68 -48.50
C ASP A 725 55.50 22.16 -48.28
N SER A 726 55.17 21.71 -47.06
CA SER A 726 54.86 20.30 -46.75
C SER A 726 53.65 19.74 -47.52
N THR A 727 52.94 20.57 -48.30
CA THR A 727 51.89 20.14 -49.24
C THR A 727 52.44 19.53 -50.52
N ALA A 728 53.73 19.70 -50.84
CA ALA A 728 54.29 19.18 -52.09
C ALA A 728 54.60 17.67 -52.06
N TYR A 729 54.63 17.03 -50.88
CA TYR A 729 54.88 15.59 -50.75
C TYR A 729 54.04 15.00 -49.61
N GLY A 730 52.93 14.33 -49.94
CA GLY A 730 52.26 13.41 -49.00
C GLY A 730 50.76 13.58 -48.87
N THR A 731 50.02 13.25 -49.93
CA THR A 731 48.65 12.77 -49.81
C THR A 731 48.66 11.38 -49.17
N VAL A 732 48.13 11.24 -47.97
CA VAL A 732 47.70 9.94 -47.43
C VAL A 732 46.22 10.08 -47.03
N THR A 733 45.40 9.53 -47.92
CA THR A 733 44.03 8.98 -47.80
C THR A 733 43.18 9.30 -46.58
N GLU A 734 41.99 9.85 -46.88
CA GLU A 734 40.78 9.97 -46.04
C GLU A 734 40.32 8.67 -45.38
#